data_AF-A0A2N7F5S8-F1
#
_entry.id   AF-A0A2N7F5S8-F1
#
_cell.length_a   1.000
_cell.length_b   1.000
_cell.length_c   1.000
_cell.angle_alpha   90.00
_cell.angle_beta   90.00
_cell.angle_gamma   90.00
#
_symmetry.space_group_name_H-M   'P 1'
#
loop_
_entity.id
_entity.type
_entity.pdbx_description
1 polymer ?
#
loop_
_entity_poly.entity_id
_entity_poly.type
_entity_poly.pdbx_seq_one_letter_code
_entity_poly.pdbx_strand_id
1 'polypeptide(L)'
;MKYRQVISLITASASFPLYATSVDLDFSNHIEPTNLSTWAGPSYDGTVIHFLNVGTHNGKTIDAKVSSEVFGDATFLFHTPDYKEGPDQPDGDIGFLYQTNSAGSAGLIYTFEFYDGTDGLSGTFSEPYTVPEFDMIGYDIDGEPVQSEQVRVFKSEGFFSYQTGSAGSSLTAEESADGDSVLFSGPGTNFAETDTSGAVKFTFKNTSIVTLQFETVTTSGSSFPNPIFSAFDGNWDLSGFTTPVESSDESDFGDAPDSYNTLQASNGAEHAISSTLYLGTNIDADTDGQPGAASNGDDLDIGGNDDDGIALLSNLEIGLDSLINVNVVGSGYLQAWADWDMNGTFDDDEQILKNHSVVDGNQVLSLRVGDEATVGSVQTRFRLSSSPNIPSDGYVGDGEVEDYVFNVTDPGTTIQHSNYYTAAFEDNWPEVGDFDLNDVVVYYRTTIISKDDDVLRMDLTGTILAYGASYGNGLAWKLNGFDESDIDLQTARVQKNGATRVDVSPFTGEDKAVASPGGDLVVVASLNLRNDLPINAECMFHRTNPSCSPTLEADQMTFSISLPFISGNEPTVSSLMPLSGFDPFIFGPGEGQYHGDSFTTSPGKDLEIHTADFPPTSRGTLVSDFYGIAQDDSDPSSDKYYRTTQNMPWGILISSPWNHPSEYIDISEAYPEFAEWATSGGVSKPTWYQNPNANKTWSTED
;
A
#
# COMPACT_ATOMS: atom_id res chain seq x y z
N MET A 1 -43.72 -44.79 -1.70
CA MET A 1 -44.39 -43.48 -1.88
C MET A 1 -43.33 -42.42 -1.77
N LYS A 2 -43.25 -41.53 -2.77
CA LYS A 2 -42.11 -40.68 -3.08
C LYS A 2 -41.90 -39.57 -2.05
N TYR A 3 -40.66 -39.38 -1.62
CA TYR A 3 -40.15 -38.16 -1.00
C TYR A 3 -40.26 -37.00 -2.00
N ARG A 4 -40.82 -35.86 -1.58
CA ARG A 4 -40.68 -34.58 -2.28
C ARG A 4 -39.67 -33.75 -1.49
N GLN A 5 -38.43 -33.71 -1.98
CA GLN A 5 -37.48 -32.66 -1.65
C GLN A 5 -38.01 -31.35 -2.26
N VAL A 6 -38.12 -30.32 -1.43
CA VAL A 6 -38.31 -28.95 -1.87
C VAL A 6 -36.90 -28.43 -2.15
N ILE A 7 -36.56 -28.28 -3.43
CA ILE A 7 -35.38 -27.57 -3.88
C ILE A 7 -35.79 -26.09 -3.88
N SER A 8 -35.24 -25.30 -2.95
CA SER A 8 -35.21 -23.85 -3.11
C SER A 8 -34.24 -23.54 -4.25
N LEU A 9 -34.75 -23.08 -5.39
CA LEU A 9 -33.94 -22.36 -6.35
C LEU A 9 -33.52 -21.05 -5.69
N ILE A 10 -32.28 -20.99 -5.20
CA ILE A 10 -31.59 -19.72 -5.03
C ILE A 10 -31.18 -19.33 -6.45
N THR A 11 -31.96 -18.43 -7.07
CA THR A 11 -31.47 -17.68 -8.21
C THR A 11 -30.45 -16.69 -7.67
N ALA A 12 -29.17 -17.10 -7.66
CA ALA A 12 -28.08 -16.13 -7.61
C ALA A 12 -28.25 -15.25 -8.86
N SER A 13 -28.72 -14.03 -8.65
CA SER A 13 -28.51 -12.96 -9.63
C SER A 13 -27.03 -12.68 -9.55
N ALA A 14 -26.25 -13.21 -10.50
CA ALA A 14 -24.96 -12.62 -10.79
C ALA A 14 -25.28 -11.20 -11.28
N SER A 15 -25.09 -10.20 -10.41
CA SER A 15 -24.83 -8.85 -10.89
C SER A 15 -23.51 -8.95 -11.63
N PHE A 16 -23.58 -9.02 -12.95
CA PHE A 16 -22.42 -8.68 -13.75
C PHE A 16 -22.08 -7.23 -13.42
N PRO A 17 -20.79 -6.87 -13.22
CA PRO A 17 -20.41 -5.47 -13.13
C PRO A 17 -20.98 -4.76 -14.35
N LEU A 18 -21.65 -3.64 -14.12
CA LEU A 18 -22.02 -2.73 -15.20
C LEU A 18 -20.67 -2.15 -15.68
N TYR A 19 -20.07 -2.76 -16.70
CA TYR A 19 -18.95 -2.15 -17.39
C TYR A 19 -19.36 -0.72 -17.78
N ALA A 20 -18.48 0.25 -17.55
CA ALA A 20 -18.67 1.63 -18.01
C ALA A 20 -19.02 1.59 -19.51
N THR A 21 -20.10 2.25 -19.91
CA THR A 21 -20.45 2.32 -21.32
C THR A 21 -19.44 3.26 -21.99
N SER A 22 -18.56 2.70 -22.82
CA SER A 22 -17.66 3.47 -23.69
C SER A 22 -18.42 4.60 -24.38
N VAL A 23 -17.86 5.81 -24.32
CA VAL A 23 -18.44 7.01 -24.89
C VAL A 23 -18.13 7.05 -26.36
N ASP A 24 -19.18 7.15 -27.15
CA ASP A 24 -19.10 7.32 -28.59
C ASP A 24 -18.81 8.79 -28.95
N LEU A 25 -17.77 9.04 -29.75
CA LEU A 25 -17.32 10.39 -30.12
C LEU A 25 -17.75 10.77 -31.55
N ASP A 26 -18.42 11.91 -31.69
CA ASP A 26 -18.95 12.46 -32.96
C ASP A 26 -18.46 13.90 -33.19
N PHE A 27 -17.60 14.09 -34.19
CA PHE A 27 -17.03 15.37 -34.59
C PHE A 27 -17.81 16.09 -35.71
N SER A 28 -19.12 15.83 -35.84
CA SER A 28 -19.95 16.48 -36.87
C SER A 28 -20.31 17.93 -36.54
N ASN A 29 -20.46 18.25 -35.26
CA ASN A 29 -21.08 19.51 -34.82
C ASN A 29 -20.04 20.58 -34.43
N HIS A 30 -19.28 21.01 -35.43
CA HIS A 30 -18.21 22.00 -35.28
C HIS A 30 -18.74 23.46 -35.24
N ILE A 31 -18.04 24.35 -34.52
CA ILE A 31 -18.42 25.77 -34.37
C ILE A 31 -17.89 26.63 -35.53
N GLU A 32 -16.63 26.43 -35.91
CA GLU A 32 -15.95 27.24 -36.94
C GLU A 32 -16.48 26.91 -38.34
N PRO A 33 -16.87 27.90 -39.17
CA PRO A 33 -17.30 27.61 -40.54
C PRO A 33 -16.14 27.06 -41.38
N THR A 34 -16.37 25.97 -42.10
CA THR A 34 -15.42 25.45 -43.09
C THR A 34 -15.16 26.50 -44.18
N ASN A 35 -13.90 26.69 -44.53
CA ASN A 35 -13.44 27.73 -45.46
C ASN A 35 -12.68 27.17 -46.66
N LEU A 36 -12.46 25.86 -46.69
CA LEU A 36 -11.86 25.13 -47.80
C LEU A 36 -12.82 24.04 -48.30
N SER A 37 -12.64 23.67 -49.58
CA SER A 37 -13.23 22.47 -50.16
C SER A 37 -12.08 21.63 -50.70
N THR A 38 -11.83 20.51 -50.03
CA THR A 38 -10.71 19.62 -50.27
C THR A 38 -11.21 18.31 -50.89
N TRP A 39 -10.30 17.38 -51.15
CA TRP A 39 -10.66 16.02 -51.57
C TRP A 39 -11.31 15.22 -50.43
N ALA A 40 -10.99 15.57 -49.18
CA ALA A 40 -11.52 14.95 -47.97
C ALA A 40 -12.89 15.51 -47.57
N GLY A 41 -13.25 16.71 -48.03
CA GLY A 41 -14.56 17.32 -47.75
C GLY A 41 -14.49 18.83 -47.52
N PRO A 42 -15.55 19.43 -46.93
CA PRO A 42 -15.48 20.76 -46.35
C PRO A 42 -14.44 20.80 -45.22
N SER A 43 -13.47 21.70 -45.29
CA SER A 43 -12.34 21.73 -44.35
C SER A 43 -12.11 23.13 -43.76
N TYR A 44 -11.40 23.20 -42.64
CA TYR A 44 -11.07 24.42 -41.90
C TYR A 44 -9.55 24.53 -41.69
N ASP A 45 -8.94 25.65 -42.11
CA ASP A 45 -7.48 25.86 -42.09
C ASP A 45 -6.92 26.52 -40.80
N GLY A 46 -7.77 26.84 -39.83
CA GLY A 46 -7.31 27.32 -38.52
C GLY A 46 -6.74 26.17 -37.70
N THR A 47 -5.81 26.48 -36.79
CA THR A 47 -5.11 25.45 -35.98
C THR A 47 -5.88 24.97 -34.76
N VAL A 48 -7.10 25.49 -34.54
CA VAL A 48 -7.98 25.10 -33.43
C VAL A 48 -9.41 25.06 -33.94
N ILE A 49 -10.10 23.95 -33.71
CA ILE A 49 -11.51 23.75 -34.05
C ILE A 49 -12.27 23.23 -32.83
N HIS A 50 -13.50 23.70 -32.65
CA HIS A 50 -14.34 23.38 -31.49
C HIS A 50 -15.58 22.61 -31.93
N PHE A 51 -16.00 21.67 -31.09
CA PHE A 51 -17.13 20.78 -31.31
C PHE A 51 -18.08 20.79 -30.12
N LEU A 52 -19.38 20.79 -30.40
CA LEU A 52 -20.43 20.73 -29.38
C LEU A 52 -21.09 19.35 -29.38
N ASN A 53 -21.31 18.78 -28.20
CA ASN A 53 -21.95 17.47 -28.03
C ASN A 53 -21.24 16.34 -28.79
N VAL A 54 -19.91 16.25 -28.65
CA VAL A 54 -19.14 15.13 -29.21
C VAL A 54 -19.52 13.80 -28.58
N GLY A 55 -20.08 13.78 -27.37
CA GLY A 55 -20.52 12.56 -26.72
C GLY A 55 -21.49 12.82 -25.59
N THR A 56 -22.03 11.75 -25.02
CA THR A 56 -22.90 11.82 -23.83
C THR A 56 -22.56 10.73 -22.83
N HIS A 57 -22.48 11.09 -21.56
CA HIS A 57 -22.23 10.14 -20.47
C HIS A 57 -22.98 10.57 -19.20
N ASN A 58 -23.69 9.64 -18.55
CA ASN A 58 -24.47 9.88 -17.31
C ASN A 58 -25.36 11.14 -17.33
N GLY A 59 -26.00 11.42 -18.48
CA GLY A 59 -26.90 12.56 -18.64
C GLY A 59 -26.19 13.90 -18.85
N LYS A 60 -24.86 13.91 -18.95
CA LYS A 60 -24.05 15.05 -19.38
C LYS A 60 -23.75 14.97 -20.87
N THR A 61 -23.68 16.13 -21.51
CA THR A 61 -23.12 16.30 -22.86
C THR A 61 -21.64 16.68 -22.75
N ILE A 62 -20.84 16.27 -23.72
CA ILE A 62 -19.39 16.50 -23.75
C ILE A 62 -19.10 17.39 -24.96
N ASP A 63 -18.40 18.49 -24.75
CA ASP A 63 -17.88 19.33 -25.83
C ASP A 63 -16.38 19.05 -26.01
N ALA A 64 -15.82 19.30 -27.20
CA ALA A 64 -14.40 19.10 -27.45
C ALA A 64 -13.73 20.30 -28.13
N LYS A 65 -12.47 20.50 -27.80
CA LYS A 65 -11.55 21.39 -28.52
C LYS A 65 -10.44 20.54 -29.10
N VAL A 66 -10.15 20.71 -30.39
CA VAL A 66 -9.06 20.02 -31.08
C VAL A 66 -8.07 21.05 -31.60
N SER A 67 -6.79 20.87 -31.29
CA SER A 67 -5.71 21.79 -31.66
C SER A 67 -4.58 21.09 -32.41
N SER A 68 -3.91 21.84 -33.27
CA SER A 68 -2.83 21.38 -34.14
C SER A 68 -1.59 22.26 -33.99
N GLU A 69 -0.45 21.65 -33.65
CA GLU A 69 0.85 22.31 -33.53
C GLU A 69 1.92 21.53 -34.29
N VAL A 70 2.56 22.15 -35.28
CA VAL A 70 3.64 21.49 -36.05
C VAL A 70 4.99 21.63 -35.36
N PHE A 71 5.84 20.62 -35.52
CA PHE A 71 7.24 20.68 -35.16
C PHE A 71 8.14 20.28 -36.34
N GLY A 72 9.40 20.70 -36.30
CA GLY A 72 10.32 20.57 -37.44
C GLY A 72 9.90 21.46 -38.62
N ASP A 73 10.31 21.09 -39.83
CA ASP A 73 9.98 21.83 -41.05
C ASP A 73 8.69 21.30 -41.70
N ALA A 74 7.57 21.52 -40.99
CA ALA A 74 6.23 21.12 -41.40
C ALA A 74 5.26 22.31 -41.48
N THR A 75 4.12 22.10 -42.12
CA THR A 75 3.04 23.08 -42.22
C THR A 75 1.70 22.38 -42.09
N PHE A 76 0.92 22.80 -41.10
CA PHE A 76 -0.48 22.38 -40.96
C PHE A 76 -1.32 23.02 -42.06
N LEU A 77 -2.21 22.25 -42.68
CA LEU A 77 -3.03 22.73 -43.79
C LEU A 77 -4.50 22.87 -43.40
N PHE A 78 -5.12 21.85 -42.82
CA PHE A 78 -6.53 21.90 -42.41
C PHE A 78 -6.98 20.73 -41.54
N HIS A 79 -8.07 20.95 -40.81
CA HIS A 79 -8.97 19.94 -40.25
C HIS A 79 -10.12 19.66 -41.23
N THR A 80 -10.62 18.43 -41.27
CA THR A 80 -11.83 18.03 -42.01
C THR A 80 -12.80 17.39 -41.02
N PRO A 81 -13.73 18.17 -40.43
CA PRO A 81 -14.76 17.62 -39.56
C PRO A 81 -15.81 16.84 -40.38
N ASP A 82 -16.47 15.86 -39.77
CA ASP A 82 -17.40 14.93 -40.43
C ASP A 82 -16.77 14.27 -41.68
N TYR A 83 -15.51 13.83 -41.54
CA TYR A 83 -14.80 13.16 -42.62
C TYR A 83 -15.46 11.81 -42.95
N LYS A 84 -15.40 11.41 -44.22
CA LYS A 84 -15.75 10.07 -44.68
C LYS A 84 -15.09 9.78 -46.03
N GLU A 85 -14.44 8.63 -46.14
CA GLU A 85 -13.92 8.06 -47.40
C GLU A 85 -15.07 7.63 -48.32
N GLY A 86 -16.18 7.13 -47.75
CA GLY A 86 -17.29 6.54 -48.48
C GLY A 86 -18.69 6.87 -47.92
N PRO A 87 -19.75 6.65 -48.70
CA PRO A 87 -21.13 6.96 -48.28
C PRO A 87 -21.70 6.00 -47.22
N ASP A 88 -21.02 4.89 -46.97
CA ASP A 88 -21.46 3.82 -46.06
C ASP A 88 -20.67 3.84 -44.72
N GLN A 89 -19.68 4.72 -44.58
CA GLN A 89 -19.02 4.98 -43.30
C GLN A 89 -19.95 5.79 -42.39
N PRO A 90 -19.86 5.59 -41.07
CA PRO A 90 -20.56 6.43 -40.13
C PRO A 90 -20.14 7.89 -40.26
N ASP A 91 -21.04 8.81 -39.90
CA ASP A 91 -20.72 10.23 -39.81
C ASP A 91 -20.00 10.48 -38.46
N GLY A 92 -19.24 11.58 -38.36
CA GLY A 92 -18.61 12.01 -37.10
C GLY A 92 -17.09 11.89 -37.01
N ASP A 93 -16.39 11.55 -38.10
CA ASP A 93 -14.93 11.45 -38.08
C ASP A 93 -14.27 12.83 -38.14
N ILE A 94 -13.01 12.90 -37.73
CA ILE A 94 -12.16 14.06 -37.94
C ILE A 94 -10.86 13.69 -38.65
N GLY A 95 -10.72 14.20 -39.87
CA GLY A 95 -9.47 14.12 -40.63
C GLY A 95 -8.60 15.37 -40.45
N PHE A 96 -7.31 15.25 -40.70
CA PHE A 96 -6.43 16.41 -40.83
C PHE A 96 -5.38 16.19 -41.92
N LEU A 97 -4.81 17.29 -42.41
CA LEU A 97 -3.70 17.27 -43.34
C LEU A 97 -2.60 18.22 -42.88
N TYR A 98 -1.37 17.72 -42.84
CA TYR A 98 -0.15 18.53 -42.75
C TYR A 98 0.82 18.11 -43.85
N GLN A 99 1.92 18.86 -44.02
CA GLN A 99 2.94 18.52 -45.00
C GLN A 99 4.34 18.78 -44.45
N THR A 100 5.32 18.02 -44.92
CA THR A 100 6.74 18.32 -44.70
C THR A 100 7.30 19.15 -45.85
N ASN A 101 8.15 20.12 -45.54
CA ASN A 101 8.72 21.04 -46.53
C ASN A 101 10.17 20.69 -46.91
N SER A 102 10.83 19.85 -46.12
CA SER A 102 12.19 19.37 -46.40
C SER A 102 12.46 17.99 -45.79
N ALA A 103 13.60 17.40 -46.14
CA ALA A 103 14.02 16.11 -45.61
C ALA A 103 14.47 16.21 -44.15
N GLY A 104 14.12 15.21 -43.34
CA GLY A 104 14.40 15.15 -41.92
C GLY A 104 13.17 14.80 -41.10
N SER A 105 13.29 14.99 -39.78
CA SER A 105 12.20 14.80 -38.83
C SER A 105 11.33 16.05 -38.75
N ALA A 106 10.02 15.85 -38.82
CA ALA A 106 9.00 16.87 -38.59
C ALA A 106 7.72 16.16 -38.13
N GLY A 107 6.64 16.91 -37.90
CA GLY A 107 5.39 16.28 -37.51
C GLY A 107 4.33 17.24 -37.03
N LEU A 108 3.31 16.66 -36.38
CA LEU A 108 2.14 17.36 -35.87
C LEU A 108 1.78 16.82 -34.47
N ILE A 109 1.61 17.72 -33.51
CA ILE A 109 0.96 17.44 -32.24
C ILE A 109 -0.52 17.76 -32.42
N TYR A 110 -1.36 16.75 -32.23
CA TYR A 110 -2.81 16.84 -32.40
C TYR A 110 -3.50 16.52 -31.07
N THR A 111 -4.06 17.52 -30.42
CA THR A 111 -4.55 17.41 -29.04
C THR A 111 -6.06 17.60 -29.00
N PHE A 112 -6.75 16.64 -28.38
CA PHE A 112 -8.18 16.64 -28.06
C PHE A 112 -8.33 16.99 -26.58
N GLU A 113 -9.17 17.97 -26.26
CA GLU A 113 -9.53 18.36 -24.90
C GLU A 113 -11.05 18.28 -24.73
N PHE A 114 -11.53 17.62 -23.68
CA PHE A 114 -12.94 17.37 -23.41
C PHE A 114 -13.47 18.23 -22.26
N TYR A 115 -14.69 18.74 -22.41
CA TYR A 115 -15.30 19.70 -21.50
C TYR A 115 -16.76 19.34 -21.19
N ASP A 116 -17.25 19.74 -20.01
CA ASP A 116 -18.66 19.57 -19.65
C ASP A 116 -19.49 20.51 -20.54
N GLY A 117 -20.22 19.92 -21.47
CA GLY A 117 -21.08 20.61 -22.42
C GLY A 117 -22.51 20.76 -21.93
N THR A 118 -22.82 20.52 -20.65
CA THR A 118 -24.19 20.46 -20.15
C THR A 118 -24.77 21.85 -19.93
N ASP A 119 -26.00 22.08 -20.42
CA ASP A 119 -26.78 23.30 -20.21
C ASP A 119 -25.99 24.59 -20.52
N GLY A 120 -25.68 25.39 -19.49
CA GLY A 120 -25.01 26.69 -19.62
C GLY A 120 -23.50 26.60 -19.84
N LEU A 121 -22.91 25.40 -19.73
CA LEU A 121 -21.49 25.17 -19.96
C LEU A 121 -21.18 24.87 -21.43
N SER A 122 -22.18 24.46 -22.22
CA SER A 122 -21.99 24.18 -23.65
C SER A 122 -21.38 25.36 -24.41
N GLY A 123 -20.31 25.11 -25.15
CA GLY A 123 -19.57 26.08 -25.96
C GLY A 123 -18.72 27.07 -25.16
N THR A 124 -18.59 26.89 -23.84
CA THR A 124 -17.72 27.72 -23.00
C THR A 124 -16.29 27.19 -22.89
N PHE A 125 -16.13 25.86 -23.01
CA PHE A 125 -14.84 25.15 -22.89
C PHE A 125 -14.08 25.54 -21.61
N SER A 126 -14.80 25.69 -20.49
CA SER A 126 -14.23 26.18 -19.23
C SER A 126 -14.04 25.13 -18.15
N GLU A 127 -14.84 24.06 -18.18
CA GLU A 127 -14.82 22.99 -17.17
C GLU A 127 -14.39 21.68 -17.84
N PRO A 128 -13.15 21.20 -17.64
CA PRO A 128 -12.71 19.93 -18.17
C PRO A 128 -13.62 18.77 -17.74
N TYR A 129 -13.85 17.83 -18.64
CA TYR A 129 -14.64 16.63 -18.38
C TYR A 129 -13.79 15.38 -18.55
N THR A 130 -13.61 14.65 -17.46
CA THR A 130 -12.97 13.33 -17.47
C THR A 130 -13.91 12.31 -18.09
N VAL A 131 -13.61 11.88 -19.31
CA VAL A 131 -14.33 10.82 -20.01
C VAL A 131 -13.90 9.48 -19.41
N PRO A 132 -14.84 8.65 -18.91
CA PRO A 132 -14.50 7.43 -18.17
C PRO A 132 -13.90 6.36 -19.06
N GLU A 133 -14.41 6.19 -20.27
CA GLU A 133 -13.87 5.29 -21.29
C GLU A 133 -14.34 5.75 -22.67
N PHE A 134 -13.47 5.72 -23.67
CA PHE A 134 -13.84 5.83 -25.07
C PHE A 134 -12.81 5.11 -25.95
N ASP A 135 -13.28 4.66 -27.12
CA ASP A 135 -12.44 4.10 -28.16
C ASP A 135 -12.23 5.13 -29.27
N MET A 136 -11.08 5.06 -29.94
CA MET A 136 -10.82 5.86 -31.14
C MET A 136 -9.94 5.09 -32.12
N ILE A 137 -10.36 4.98 -33.38
CA ILE A 137 -9.57 4.39 -34.45
C ILE A 137 -8.86 5.50 -35.21
N GLY A 138 -7.53 5.42 -35.25
CA GLY A 138 -6.71 6.19 -36.18
C GLY A 138 -6.42 5.36 -37.44
N TYR A 139 -6.61 5.94 -38.62
CA TYR A 139 -6.33 5.28 -39.90
C TYR A 139 -5.63 6.23 -40.88
N ASP A 140 -5.05 5.65 -41.94
CA ASP A 140 -4.05 6.28 -42.80
C ASP A 140 -2.79 6.67 -41.99
N ILE A 141 -2.29 5.70 -41.21
CA ILE A 141 -1.02 5.78 -40.46
C ILE A 141 -0.10 4.71 -41.02
N ASP A 142 0.17 4.80 -42.32
CA ASP A 142 0.83 3.71 -43.05
C ASP A 142 2.14 4.10 -43.70
N GLY A 143 2.34 5.37 -44.03
CA GLY A 143 3.53 5.94 -44.60
C GLY A 143 3.90 5.40 -45.99
N GLU A 144 4.99 5.95 -46.51
CA GLU A 144 5.56 5.61 -47.80
C GLU A 144 7.03 5.17 -47.68
N PRO A 145 7.60 4.53 -48.72
CA PRO A 145 9.03 4.20 -48.72
C PRO A 145 9.99 5.37 -48.52
N VAL A 146 9.53 6.61 -48.76
CA VAL A 146 10.33 7.84 -48.65
C VAL A 146 9.90 8.76 -47.52
N GLN A 147 8.83 8.44 -46.79
CA GLN A 147 8.26 9.23 -45.70
C GLN A 147 7.60 8.30 -44.68
N SER A 148 8.10 8.25 -43.44
CA SER A 148 7.41 7.50 -42.39
C SER A 148 6.18 8.26 -41.90
N GLU A 149 5.21 7.51 -41.41
CA GLU A 149 4.06 8.01 -40.65
C GLU A 149 3.98 7.18 -39.37
N GLN A 150 3.99 7.89 -38.25
CA GLN A 150 4.03 7.29 -36.93
C GLN A 150 3.18 8.15 -36.01
N VAL A 151 2.55 7.54 -35.01
CA VAL A 151 1.82 8.26 -33.97
C VAL A 151 2.29 7.80 -32.60
N ARG A 152 2.62 8.75 -31.73
CA ARG A 152 2.93 8.50 -30.32
C ARG A 152 1.74 8.92 -29.46
N VAL A 153 1.42 8.09 -28.49
CA VAL A 153 0.40 8.33 -27.45
C VAL A 153 1.03 8.19 -26.07
N PHE A 154 0.45 8.86 -25.07
CA PHE A 154 1.04 9.01 -23.74
C PHE A 154 0.18 8.33 -22.68
N LYS A 155 0.80 7.53 -21.80
CA LYS A 155 0.10 6.82 -20.71
C LYS A 155 -0.49 7.81 -19.71
N SER A 156 0.20 8.91 -19.42
CA SER A 156 -0.25 9.99 -18.54
C SER A 156 -1.60 10.61 -18.90
N GLU A 157 -2.07 10.39 -20.13
CA GLU A 157 -3.34 10.89 -20.66
C GLU A 157 -4.42 9.79 -20.74
N GLY A 158 -4.30 8.76 -19.88
CA GLY A 158 -5.31 7.70 -19.73
C GLY A 158 -5.29 6.66 -20.85
N PHE A 159 -4.19 6.54 -21.61
CA PHE A 159 -4.05 5.53 -22.64
C PHE A 159 -4.02 4.14 -22.01
N PHE A 160 -5.09 3.36 -22.19
CA PHE A 160 -5.32 2.09 -21.49
C PHE A 160 -4.97 0.86 -22.34
N SER A 161 -5.35 0.84 -23.62
CA SER A 161 -5.06 -0.30 -24.48
C SER A 161 -5.03 0.08 -25.95
N TYR A 162 -4.48 -0.82 -26.77
CA TYR A 162 -4.49 -0.69 -28.22
C TYR A 162 -4.72 -2.01 -28.96
N GLN A 163 -5.13 -1.90 -30.22
CA GLN A 163 -5.17 -3.01 -31.17
C GLN A 163 -4.60 -2.56 -32.52
N THR A 164 -3.70 -3.36 -33.09
CA THR A 164 -3.17 -3.16 -34.46
C THR A 164 -3.87 -4.11 -35.43
N GLY A 165 -3.71 -3.93 -36.73
CA GLY A 165 -4.21 -4.88 -37.72
C GLY A 165 -3.52 -6.25 -37.60
N SER A 166 -4.28 -7.32 -37.85
CA SER A 166 -3.78 -8.71 -37.77
C SER A 166 -2.94 -9.16 -38.97
N ALA A 167 -2.82 -8.32 -40.00
CA ALA A 167 -2.00 -8.60 -41.18
C ALA A 167 -0.50 -8.49 -40.86
N GLY A 168 0.33 -9.31 -41.52
CA GLY A 168 1.79 -9.30 -41.30
C GLY A 168 2.53 -8.03 -41.73
N SER A 169 1.83 -7.06 -42.30
CA SER A 169 2.32 -5.74 -42.69
C SER A 169 1.52 -4.62 -42.02
N SER A 170 1.01 -4.83 -40.80
CA SER A 170 0.35 -3.79 -40.02
C SER A 170 1.34 -2.93 -39.23
N LEU A 171 0.82 -1.92 -38.51
CA LEU A 171 1.58 -1.07 -37.60
C LEU A 171 2.29 -1.91 -36.54
N THR A 172 3.45 -1.41 -36.11
CA THR A 172 4.18 -1.93 -34.96
C THR A 172 4.07 -0.96 -33.80
N ALA A 173 4.01 -1.46 -32.57
CA ALA A 173 3.98 -0.66 -31.35
C ALA A 173 5.31 -0.84 -30.59
N GLU A 174 5.92 0.26 -30.17
CA GLU A 174 7.16 0.28 -29.39
C GLU A 174 6.99 1.22 -28.20
N GLU A 175 7.06 0.66 -26.99
CA GLU A 175 7.03 1.43 -25.75
C GLU A 175 8.34 2.21 -25.55
N SER A 176 8.23 3.42 -25.00
CA SER A 176 9.41 4.22 -24.66
C SER A 176 10.15 3.64 -23.47
N ALA A 177 11.47 3.88 -23.41
CA ALA A 177 12.34 3.30 -22.38
C ALA A 177 12.03 3.77 -20.95
N ASP A 178 11.31 4.88 -20.79
CA ASP A 178 10.82 5.43 -19.53
C ASP A 178 9.43 4.90 -19.13
N GLY A 179 8.75 4.16 -20.03
CA GLY A 179 7.40 3.63 -19.82
C GLY A 179 6.28 4.63 -20.09
N ASP A 180 6.57 5.88 -20.44
CA ASP A 180 5.55 6.95 -20.44
C ASP A 180 4.72 7.02 -21.74
N SER A 181 5.17 6.38 -22.83
CA SER A 181 4.53 6.49 -24.15
C SER A 181 4.67 5.25 -25.01
N VAL A 182 3.78 5.12 -26.01
CA VAL A 182 3.87 4.07 -27.05
C VAL A 182 3.91 4.70 -28.43
N LEU A 183 4.91 4.34 -29.24
CA LEU A 183 5.07 4.77 -30.62
C LEU A 183 4.54 3.70 -31.57
N PHE A 184 3.54 4.08 -32.37
CA PHE A 184 2.98 3.26 -33.44
C PHE A 184 3.62 3.65 -34.77
N SER A 185 4.27 2.70 -35.43
CA SER A 185 4.98 2.93 -36.69
C SER A 185 4.30 2.24 -37.88
N GLY A 186 3.97 3.02 -38.91
CA GLY A 186 3.36 2.56 -40.14
C GLY A 186 4.26 1.62 -40.97
N PRO A 187 3.67 0.70 -41.76
CA PRO A 187 4.40 -0.28 -42.59
C PRO A 187 5.19 0.28 -43.80
N GLY A 188 5.10 1.57 -44.08
CA GLY A 188 5.70 2.24 -45.25
C GLY A 188 5.03 1.89 -46.58
N THR A 189 3.75 1.51 -46.56
CA THR A 189 2.95 1.16 -47.73
C THR A 189 1.56 1.75 -47.60
N ASN A 190 1.13 2.52 -48.59
CA ASN A 190 -0.23 3.05 -48.66
C ASN A 190 -1.28 1.93 -48.78
N PHE A 191 -2.15 1.85 -47.79
CA PHE A 191 -3.33 1.00 -47.71
C PHE A 191 -4.59 1.83 -47.95
N ALA A 192 -5.75 1.16 -48.02
CA ALA A 192 -7.03 1.85 -48.02
C ALA A 192 -7.44 2.12 -46.56
N GLU A 193 -8.26 3.14 -46.33
CA GLU A 193 -8.71 3.57 -45.00
C GLU A 193 -9.57 2.49 -44.30
N THR A 194 -10.11 1.53 -45.06
CA THR A 194 -10.81 0.34 -44.56
C THR A 194 -9.90 -0.86 -44.23
N ASP A 195 -8.60 -0.77 -44.47
CA ASP A 195 -7.62 -1.81 -44.18
C ASP A 195 -6.89 -1.54 -42.86
N THR A 196 -7.10 -2.44 -41.89
CA THR A 196 -6.48 -2.33 -40.55
C THR A 196 -4.95 -2.42 -40.57
N SER A 197 -4.32 -2.74 -41.70
CA SER A 197 -2.86 -2.67 -41.85
C SER A 197 -2.31 -1.24 -41.71
N GLY A 198 -3.11 -0.22 -41.99
CA GLY A 198 -2.77 1.20 -41.82
C GLY A 198 -3.52 1.87 -40.67
N ALA A 199 -4.09 1.09 -39.74
CA ALA A 199 -4.92 1.59 -38.66
C ALA A 199 -4.54 1.02 -37.29
N VAL A 200 -4.89 1.76 -36.25
CA VAL A 200 -4.78 1.36 -34.84
C VAL A 200 -6.03 1.80 -34.10
N LYS A 201 -6.58 0.91 -33.26
CA LYS A 201 -7.64 1.24 -32.32
C LYS A 201 -7.02 1.51 -30.96
N PHE A 202 -7.35 2.66 -30.36
CA PHE A 202 -6.97 3.04 -29.01
C PHE A 202 -8.18 2.95 -28.07
N THR A 203 -7.93 2.62 -26.81
CA THR A 203 -8.89 2.80 -25.72
C THR A 203 -8.26 3.73 -24.70
N PHE A 204 -8.98 4.78 -24.34
CA PHE A 204 -8.61 5.72 -23.30
C PHE A 204 -9.61 5.63 -22.14
N LYS A 205 -9.12 5.80 -20.92
CA LYS A 205 -9.92 5.78 -19.69
C LYS A 205 -9.59 6.96 -18.80
N ASN A 206 -10.61 7.43 -18.07
CA ASN A 206 -10.51 8.47 -17.06
C ASN A 206 -9.63 9.67 -17.46
N THR A 207 -9.82 10.20 -18.66
CA THR A 207 -9.04 11.32 -19.18
C THR A 207 -9.91 12.45 -19.71
N SER A 208 -9.41 13.68 -19.59
CA SER A 208 -10.01 14.88 -20.19
C SER A 208 -9.21 15.42 -21.37
N ILE A 209 -8.08 14.78 -21.70
CA ILE A 209 -7.17 15.22 -22.75
C ILE A 209 -6.52 14.01 -23.43
N VAL A 210 -6.34 14.07 -24.75
CA VAL A 210 -5.55 13.09 -25.50
C VAL A 210 -4.68 13.82 -26.51
N THR A 211 -3.39 13.55 -26.46
CA THR A 211 -2.39 14.06 -27.38
C THR A 211 -1.90 12.93 -28.29
N LEU A 212 -2.10 13.13 -29.58
CA LEU A 212 -1.55 12.27 -30.62
C LEU A 212 -0.38 13.01 -31.29
N GLN A 213 0.84 12.55 -31.02
CA GLN A 213 2.03 13.13 -31.63
C GLN A 213 2.41 12.36 -32.90
N PHE A 214 2.08 12.94 -34.05
CA PHE A 214 2.48 12.42 -35.35
C PHE A 214 3.94 12.73 -35.63
N GLU A 215 4.73 11.69 -35.82
CA GLU A 215 6.15 11.76 -36.13
C GLU A 215 6.40 11.28 -37.56
N THR A 216 7.10 12.10 -38.35
CA THR A 216 7.49 11.74 -39.71
C THR A 216 8.97 11.95 -39.95
N VAL A 217 9.59 11.00 -40.63
CA VAL A 217 10.96 11.10 -41.17
C VAL A 217 10.87 11.02 -42.68
N THR A 218 11.09 12.16 -43.34
CA THR A 218 11.05 12.26 -44.81
C THR A 218 12.45 12.24 -45.40
N THR A 219 12.69 11.39 -46.38
CA THR A 219 14.01 11.28 -47.05
C THR A 219 14.22 12.36 -48.10
N SER A 220 15.47 12.68 -48.43
CA SER A 220 15.81 13.60 -49.53
C SER A 220 15.37 13.13 -50.92
N GLY A 221 14.91 11.88 -51.05
CA GLY A 221 14.35 11.33 -52.27
C GLY A 221 12.87 11.66 -52.49
N SER A 222 12.17 12.23 -51.50
CA SER A 222 10.77 12.63 -51.61
C SER A 222 10.59 13.93 -52.44
N SER A 223 9.41 14.12 -53.01
CA SER A 223 8.97 15.39 -53.57
C SER A 223 8.46 16.31 -52.47
N PHE A 224 8.89 17.57 -52.46
CA PHE A 224 8.48 18.55 -51.46
C PHE A 224 7.60 19.67 -52.06
N PRO A 225 6.58 20.15 -51.31
CA PRO A 225 6.14 19.62 -50.02
C PRO A 225 5.48 18.23 -50.16
N ASN A 226 5.64 17.37 -49.14
CA ASN A 226 5.02 16.04 -49.13
C ASN A 226 3.88 16.02 -48.09
N PRO A 227 2.61 15.81 -48.50
CA PRO A 227 1.46 15.82 -47.59
C PRO A 227 1.31 14.50 -46.84
N ILE A 228 0.82 14.58 -45.60
CA ILE A 228 0.43 13.46 -44.74
C ILE A 228 -1.01 13.70 -44.31
N PHE A 229 -1.87 12.72 -44.54
CA PHE A 229 -3.24 12.68 -44.07
C PHE A 229 -3.37 11.61 -42.99
N SER A 230 -4.21 11.87 -41.99
CA SER A 230 -4.74 10.83 -41.11
C SER A 230 -6.12 11.26 -40.64
N ALA A 231 -6.93 10.30 -40.23
CA ALA A 231 -8.26 10.56 -39.68
C ALA A 231 -8.58 9.66 -38.49
N PHE A 232 -9.50 10.16 -37.67
CA PHE A 232 -9.88 9.59 -36.38
C PHE A 232 -11.38 9.45 -36.26
N ASP A 233 -11.79 8.32 -35.70
CA ASP A 233 -13.18 7.90 -35.63
C ASP A 233 -13.47 7.25 -34.29
N GLY A 234 -14.50 7.73 -33.60
CA GLY A 234 -14.93 7.22 -32.29
C GLY A 234 -15.96 6.09 -32.34
N ASN A 235 -16.59 5.86 -33.51
CA ASN A 235 -17.83 5.09 -33.63
C ASN A 235 -17.77 3.93 -34.63
N TRP A 236 -16.69 3.85 -35.42
CA TRP A 236 -16.53 2.83 -36.45
C TRP A 236 -15.97 1.51 -35.92
N ASP A 237 -16.55 0.43 -36.45
CA ASP A 237 -16.15 -0.93 -36.15
C ASP A 237 -15.52 -1.58 -37.40
N LEU A 238 -14.19 -1.65 -37.40
CA LEU A 238 -13.41 -2.37 -38.41
C LEU A 238 -13.04 -3.78 -37.92
N SER A 239 -13.38 -4.78 -38.73
CA SER A 239 -12.94 -6.15 -38.46
C SER A 239 -11.48 -6.35 -38.88
N GLY A 240 -10.72 -7.13 -38.12
CA GLY A 240 -9.36 -7.53 -38.49
C GLY A 240 -8.26 -6.99 -37.57
N PHE A 241 -8.62 -6.29 -36.50
CA PHE A 241 -7.71 -5.98 -35.39
C PHE A 241 -7.26 -7.23 -34.62
N THR A 242 -6.12 -7.12 -33.94
CA THR A 242 -5.64 -8.07 -32.94
C THR A 242 -6.52 -8.08 -31.69
N THR A 243 -6.25 -8.98 -30.76
CA THR A 243 -6.74 -8.82 -29.38
C THR A 243 -6.16 -7.54 -28.78
N PRO A 244 -6.89 -6.87 -27.86
CA PRO A 244 -6.35 -5.77 -27.07
C PRO A 244 -5.02 -6.14 -26.42
N VAL A 245 -4.09 -5.20 -26.46
CA VAL A 245 -2.87 -5.18 -25.66
C VAL A 245 -3.02 -4.00 -24.72
N GLU A 246 -2.97 -4.25 -23.41
CA GLU A 246 -3.00 -3.20 -22.40
C GLU A 246 -1.72 -2.36 -22.51
N SER A 247 -1.84 -1.07 -22.22
CA SER A 247 -0.73 -0.12 -22.37
C SER A 247 0.36 -0.35 -21.33
N SER A 248 0.04 -0.99 -20.21
CA SER A 248 0.95 -1.55 -19.24
C SER A 248 0.76 -3.06 -19.11
N ASP A 249 1.84 -3.83 -19.21
CA ASP A 249 1.89 -5.21 -18.71
C ASP A 249 2.15 -5.24 -17.18
N GLU A 250 2.41 -4.06 -16.59
CA GLU A 250 2.82 -3.79 -15.21
C GLU A 250 2.05 -2.54 -14.73
N SER A 251 1.03 -2.73 -13.88
CA SER A 251 0.21 -1.66 -13.30
C SER A 251 0.35 -1.69 -11.78
N ASP A 252 0.25 -0.54 -11.15
CA ASP A 252 0.14 -0.41 -9.70
C ASP A 252 -1.35 -0.45 -9.29
N PHE A 253 -1.66 -1.18 -8.22
CA PHE A 253 -3.00 -1.37 -7.69
C PHE A 253 -3.03 -1.05 -6.20
N GLY A 254 -4.21 -0.70 -5.68
CA GLY A 254 -4.36 -0.58 -4.23
C GLY A 254 -4.53 -1.92 -3.52
N ASP A 255 -4.65 -1.83 -2.21
CA ASP A 255 -4.70 -2.99 -1.32
C ASP A 255 -5.78 -2.87 -0.20
N ALA A 256 -6.60 -1.83 -0.23
CA ALA A 256 -7.75 -1.72 0.65
C ALA A 256 -8.70 -2.94 0.46
N PRO A 257 -9.58 -3.27 1.42
CA PRO A 257 -10.57 -4.32 1.23
C PRO A 257 -11.37 -4.12 -0.06
N ASP A 258 -11.71 -5.20 -0.77
CA ASP A 258 -12.36 -5.09 -2.09
C ASP A 258 -13.75 -4.39 -2.06
N SER A 259 -14.32 -4.13 -0.88
CA SER A 259 -15.49 -3.24 -0.76
C SER A 259 -15.21 -1.81 -1.23
N TYR A 260 -13.94 -1.39 -1.24
CA TYR A 260 -13.48 -0.09 -1.76
C TYR A 260 -13.06 -0.12 -3.25
N ASN A 261 -13.43 -1.18 -3.98
CA ASN A 261 -13.00 -1.44 -5.37
C ASN A 261 -11.48 -1.49 -5.47
N THR A 262 -10.93 -2.67 -5.19
CA THR A 262 -9.48 -2.90 -5.16
C THR A 262 -9.08 -3.90 -6.24
N LEU A 263 -9.87 -4.98 -6.41
CA LEU A 263 -9.63 -5.95 -7.45
C LEU A 263 -10.03 -5.40 -8.83
N GLN A 264 -9.30 -5.79 -9.87
CA GLN A 264 -9.61 -5.46 -11.26
C GLN A 264 -11.03 -5.90 -11.65
N ALA A 265 -11.50 -7.05 -11.12
CA ALA A 265 -12.86 -7.55 -11.32
C ALA A 265 -13.96 -6.60 -10.77
N SER A 266 -13.60 -5.74 -9.83
CA SER A 266 -14.43 -4.71 -9.20
C SER A 266 -14.14 -3.31 -9.75
N ASN A 267 -13.40 -3.20 -10.87
CA ASN A 267 -12.88 -1.94 -11.41
C ASN A 267 -11.97 -1.24 -10.41
N GLY A 268 -10.99 -1.98 -9.85
CA GLY A 268 -10.05 -1.49 -8.85
C GLY A 268 -9.32 -0.22 -9.23
N ALA A 269 -8.90 0.57 -8.24
CA ALA A 269 -7.97 1.67 -8.47
C ALA A 269 -6.67 1.10 -9.05
N GLU A 270 -6.25 1.66 -10.18
CA GLU A 270 -5.13 1.15 -10.96
C GLU A 270 -4.42 2.32 -11.66
N HIS A 271 -3.09 2.29 -11.70
CA HIS A 271 -2.25 3.19 -12.48
C HIS A 271 -1.25 2.42 -13.33
N ALA A 272 -0.93 2.91 -14.53
CA ALA A 272 0.27 2.46 -15.22
C ALA A 272 1.51 3.00 -14.50
N ILE A 273 2.49 2.11 -14.29
CA ILE A 273 3.75 2.44 -13.64
C ILE A 273 4.46 3.56 -14.38
N SER A 274 4.88 4.58 -13.63
CA SER A 274 5.78 5.62 -14.11
C SER A 274 7.04 5.68 -13.29
N SER A 275 8.18 5.67 -13.98
CA SER A 275 9.49 5.89 -13.33
C SER A 275 9.72 7.35 -12.92
N THR A 276 8.77 8.26 -13.21
CA THR A 276 8.94 9.71 -13.03
C THR A 276 7.87 10.36 -12.16
N LEU A 277 6.81 9.64 -11.81
CA LEU A 277 5.73 10.14 -10.96
C LEU A 277 5.18 9.03 -10.07
N TYR A 278 5.52 9.09 -8.78
CA TYR A 278 5.06 8.17 -7.73
C TYR A 278 5.25 8.83 -6.35
N LEU A 279 4.68 8.26 -5.31
CA LEU A 279 4.76 8.63 -3.91
C LEU A 279 5.94 7.90 -3.26
N GLY A 280 6.46 8.45 -2.17
CA GLY A 280 7.40 7.68 -1.37
C GLY A 280 8.76 7.39 -2.01
N THR A 281 9.30 6.20 -1.75
CA THR A 281 10.67 5.81 -2.13
C THR A 281 10.77 4.92 -3.37
N ASN A 282 9.83 3.99 -3.55
CA ASN A 282 9.74 3.10 -4.69
C ASN A 282 8.27 2.99 -5.10
N ILE A 283 8.04 2.47 -6.29
CA ILE A 283 6.75 2.02 -6.82
C ILE A 283 7.00 0.63 -7.38
N ASP A 284 6.09 -0.31 -7.17
CA ASP A 284 6.16 -1.61 -7.82
C ASP A 284 4.91 -1.94 -8.63
N ALA A 285 4.90 -3.12 -9.25
CA ALA A 285 3.88 -3.50 -10.21
C ALA A 285 3.16 -4.77 -9.78
N ASP A 286 1.84 -4.68 -9.81
CA ASP A 286 0.90 -5.72 -9.45
C ASP A 286 0.20 -6.33 -10.66
N THR A 287 -0.18 -7.60 -10.51
CA THR A 287 -1.05 -8.27 -11.49
C THR A 287 -2.55 -8.04 -11.24
N ASP A 288 -2.92 -7.70 -10.01
CA ASP A 288 -4.27 -7.41 -9.52
C ASP A 288 -4.13 -6.82 -8.10
N GLY A 289 -5.13 -6.11 -7.59
CA GLY A 289 -5.07 -5.54 -6.24
C GLY A 289 -4.99 -6.59 -5.12
N GLN A 290 -4.41 -6.20 -3.99
CA GLN A 290 -4.07 -7.12 -2.89
C GLN A 290 -4.88 -6.85 -1.60
N PRO A 291 -6.22 -7.05 -1.59
CA PRO A 291 -7.09 -6.56 -0.52
C PRO A 291 -6.75 -7.11 0.88
N GLY A 292 -6.37 -6.21 1.79
CA GLY A 292 -6.04 -6.46 3.19
C GLY A 292 -6.85 -5.57 4.14
N ALA A 293 -7.25 -6.10 5.30
CA ALA A 293 -7.95 -5.29 6.31
C ALA A 293 -7.06 -4.22 6.97
N ALA A 294 -5.76 -4.34 6.81
CA ALA A 294 -4.78 -3.41 7.34
C ALA A 294 -4.22 -2.46 6.28
N SER A 295 -4.57 -2.65 4.99
CA SER A 295 -3.87 -2.05 3.86
C SER A 295 -2.36 -2.25 4.00
N ASN A 296 -1.96 -3.51 3.83
CA ASN A 296 -0.57 -3.94 3.81
C ASN A 296 -0.37 -5.23 2.98
N GLY A 297 -1.17 -5.44 1.95
CA GLY A 297 -1.25 -6.68 1.18
C GLY A 297 -0.07 -6.85 0.23
N ASP A 298 0.19 -5.81 -0.55
CA ASP A 298 1.35 -5.59 -1.43
C ASP A 298 2.62 -5.25 -0.65
N ASP A 299 2.52 -4.61 0.53
CA ASP A 299 3.66 -4.36 1.44
C ASP A 299 4.54 -5.58 1.79
N LEU A 300 3.99 -6.78 1.62
CA LEU A 300 4.58 -8.07 2.00
C LEU A 300 5.09 -8.87 0.79
N ASP A 301 5.14 -8.25 -0.38
CA ASP A 301 5.52 -8.86 -1.64
C ASP A 301 7.07 -8.87 -1.82
N ILE A 302 7.57 -9.00 -3.06
CA ILE A 302 9.01 -8.97 -3.35
C ILE A 302 9.58 -7.56 -3.52
N GLY A 303 8.74 -6.57 -3.87
CA GLY A 303 9.09 -5.15 -3.97
C GLY A 303 9.21 -4.46 -2.61
N GLY A 304 8.46 -4.94 -1.62
CA GLY A 304 8.47 -4.43 -0.24
C GLY A 304 7.32 -3.45 0.00
N ASN A 305 7.41 -2.63 1.05
CA ASN A 305 6.41 -1.59 1.31
C ASN A 305 6.71 -0.36 0.43
N ASP A 306 5.90 -0.18 -0.59
CA ASP A 306 5.80 1.01 -1.44
C ASP A 306 4.69 1.97 -0.98
N ASP A 307 3.79 1.54 -0.09
CA ASP A 307 2.92 2.41 0.72
C ASP A 307 3.71 3.19 1.79
N ASP A 308 4.61 4.08 1.35
CA ASP A 308 5.52 4.86 2.21
C ASP A 308 5.52 6.39 1.94
N GLY A 309 4.66 6.84 1.02
CA GLY A 309 4.48 8.23 0.64
C GLY A 309 3.77 9.11 1.65
N ILE A 310 2.89 8.57 2.50
CA ILE A 310 2.05 9.33 3.42
C ILE A 310 2.39 9.05 4.89
N ALA A 311 2.67 10.11 5.65
CA ALA A 311 2.88 10.02 7.09
C ALA A 311 2.06 11.04 7.89
N LEU A 312 1.32 10.59 8.90
CA LEU A 312 0.63 11.49 9.83
C LEU A 312 1.64 12.28 10.69
N LEU A 313 1.51 13.61 10.71
CA LEU A 313 2.25 14.50 11.61
C LEU A 313 1.44 14.89 12.85
N SER A 314 0.12 14.71 12.80
CA SER A 314 -0.80 14.86 13.94
C SER A 314 -1.91 13.80 13.88
N ASN A 315 -2.59 13.60 15.01
CA ASN A 315 -3.72 12.68 15.09
C ASN A 315 -4.88 13.16 14.21
N LEU A 316 -5.67 12.21 13.70
CA LEU A 316 -6.96 12.52 13.11
C LEU A 316 -7.98 12.66 14.24
N GLU A 317 -8.39 13.89 14.52
CA GLU A 317 -9.39 14.21 15.54
C GLU A 317 -10.65 14.73 14.86
N ILE A 318 -11.82 14.17 15.19
CA ILE A 318 -13.11 14.48 14.55
C ILE A 318 -13.34 15.99 14.49
N GLY A 319 -13.60 16.52 13.29
CA GLY A 319 -13.87 17.93 13.10
C GLY A 319 -12.70 18.87 13.41
N LEU A 320 -11.45 18.38 13.42
CA LEU A 320 -10.24 19.20 13.46
C LEU A 320 -9.42 19.03 12.18
N ASP A 321 -8.49 19.96 11.96
CA ASP A 321 -7.54 19.87 10.87
C ASP A 321 -6.33 19.06 11.36
N SER A 322 -5.91 18.07 10.59
CA SER A 322 -4.69 17.29 10.81
C SER A 322 -3.64 17.63 9.76
N LEU A 323 -2.37 17.35 10.07
CA LEU A 323 -1.23 17.53 9.20
C LEU A 323 -0.69 16.16 8.77
N ILE A 324 -0.41 16.04 7.49
CA ILE A 324 0.29 14.89 6.90
C ILE A 324 1.56 15.38 6.20
N ASN A 325 2.57 14.53 6.15
CA ASN A 325 3.68 14.65 5.22
C ASN A 325 3.38 13.77 4.01
N VAL A 326 3.54 14.34 2.82
CA VAL A 326 3.45 13.65 1.54
C VAL A 326 4.82 13.71 0.89
N ASN A 327 5.42 12.55 0.64
CA ASN A 327 6.64 12.42 -0.14
C ASN A 327 6.27 12.07 -1.58
N VAL A 328 6.76 12.85 -2.55
CA VAL A 328 6.45 12.65 -3.97
C VAL A 328 7.75 12.63 -4.76
N VAL A 329 7.84 11.78 -5.77
CA VAL A 329 8.77 11.89 -6.89
C VAL A 329 8.03 12.46 -8.09
N GLY A 330 8.59 13.49 -8.73
CA GLY A 330 7.95 14.13 -9.89
C GLY A 330 7.00 15.27 -9.53
N SER A 331 5.96 15.51 -10.33
CA SER A 331 4.97 16.56 -10.06
C SER A 331 3.64 16.22 -10.71
N GLY A 332 2.55 16.39 -9.97
CA GLY A 332 1.22 15.98 -10.41
C GLY A 332 0.10 16.49 -9.51
N TYR A 333 -1.00 15.77 -9.51
CA TYR A 333 -2.18 16.02 -8.69
C TYR A 333 -2.44 14.84 -7.77
N LEU A 334 -2.50 15.11 -6.47
CA LEU A 334 -2.91 14.16 -5.45
C LEU A 334 -4.43 14.25 -5.23
N GLN A 335 -5.11 13.12 -5.36
CA GLN A 335 -6.44 12.90 -4.81
C GLN A 335 -6.33 12.07 -3.54
N ALA A 336 -7.26 12.25 -2.61
CA ALA A 336 -7.36 11.35 -1.46
C ALA A 336 -8.79 11.21 -0.97
N TRP A 337 -9.11 10.04 -0.43
CA TRP A 337 -10.39 9.68 0.17
C TRP A 337 -10.19 9.10 1.57
N ALA A 338 -11.20 9.27 2.43
CA ALA A 338 -11.22 8.67 3.76
C ALA A 338 -12.65 8.27 4.13
N ASP A 339 -12.88 6.98 4.38
CA ASP A 339 -14.18 6.42 4.79
C ASP A 339 -14.49 6.82 6.24
N TRP A 340 -15.01 8.03 6.39
CA TRP A 340 -15.20 8.64 7.71
C TRP A 340 -16.26 7.92 8.52
N ASP A 341 -17.28 7.36 7.87
CA ASP A 341 -18.37 6.66 8.56
C ASP A 341 -18.12 5.14 8.74
N MET A 342 -17.01 4.64 8.18
CA MET A 342 -16.58 3.24 8.17
C MET A 342 -17.64 2.31 7.56
N ASN A 343 -18.32 2.75 6.50
CA ASN A 343 -19.35 1.97 5.81
C ASN A 343 -18.80 0.95 4.80
N GLY A 344 -17.49 1.00 4.51
CA GLY A 344 -16.81 0.07 3.62
C GLY A 344 -16.73 0.54 2.16
N THR A 345 -17.08 1.78 1.85
CA THR A 345 -17.00 2.38 0.52
C THR A 345 -16.40 3.79 0.60
N PHE A 346 -15.90 4.33 -0.52
CA PHE A 346 -15.55 5.74 -0.63
C PHE A 346 -16.68 6.51 -1.32
N ASP A 347 -17.49 7.21 -0.53
CA ASP A 347 -18.60 8.03 -1.02
C ASP A 347 -18.13 9.40 -1.59
N ASP A 348 -18.99 10.05 -2.37
CA ASP A 348 -18.66 11.34 -3.02
C ASP A 348 -18.25 12.44 -2.03
N ASP A 349 -18.81 12.44 -0.81
CA ASP A 349 -18.49 13.40 0.26
C ASP A 349 -17.25 13.03 1.08
N GLU A 350 -16.61 11.91 0.78
CA GLU A 350 -15.43 11.40 1.47
C GLU A 350 -14.11 11.71 0.74
N GLN A 351 -14.18 12.45 -0.37
CA GLN A 351 -13.00 13.00 -1.04
C GLN A 351 -12.39 14.13 -0.20
N ILE A 352 -11.26 13.85 0.44
CA ILE A 352 -10.56 14.76 1.37
C ILE A 352 -9.52 15.64 0.69
N LEU A 353 -8.97 15.21 -0.46
CA LEU A 353 -8.15 16.02 -1.35
C LEU A 353 -8.65 15.88 -2.77
N LYS A 354 -8.77 17.01 -3.46
CA LYS A 354 -9.16 17.08 -4.87
C LYS A 354 -8.18 17.93 -5.66
N ASN A 355 -7.56 17.33 -6.67
CA ASN A 355 -6.58 17.99 -7.55
C ASN A 355 -5.50 18.76 -6.78
N HIS A 356 -5.03 18.23 -5.65
CA HIS A 356 -4.04 18.94 -4.86
C HIS A 356 -2.69 18.90 -5.59
N SER A 357 -2.21 20.05 -6.07
CA SER A 357 -0.95 20.10 -6.80
C SER A 357 0.21 19.78 -5.87
N VAL A 358 1.03 18.82 -6.29
CA VAL A 358 2.20 18.33 -5.57
C VAL A 358 3.44 18.41 -6.43
N VAL A 359 4.60 18.59 -5.79
CA VAL A 359 5.91 18.64 -6.43
C VAL A 359 6.90 17.75 -5.71
N ASP A 360 8.00 17.45 -6.40
CA ASP A 360 9.08 16.59 -5.98
C ASP A 360 9.60 16.93 -4.57
N GLY A 361 9.68 15.92 -3.71
CA GLY A 361 10.14 16.01 -2.33
C GLY A 361 9.01 15.91 -1.28
N ASN A 362 9.34 16.33 -0.06
CA ASN A 362 8.45 16.28 1.09
C ASN A 362 7.61 17.55 1.22
N GLN A 363 6.31 17.37 1.47
CA GLN A 363 5.33 18.45 1.53
C GLN A 363 4.38 18.23 2.70
N VAL A 364 4.13 19.27 3.49
CA VAL A 364 3.16 19.18 4.60
C VAL A 364 1.81 19.68 4.13
N LEU A 365 0.82 18.79 4.13
CA LEU A 365 -0.57 19.09 3.76
C LEU A 365 -1.47 19.09 5.00
N SER A 366 -2.52 19.90 4.94
CA SER A 366 -3.56 19.92 5.97
C SER A 366 -4.79 19.18 5.46
N LEU A 367 -5.27 18.21 6.22
CA LEU A 367 -6.51 17.46 5.97
C LEU A 367 -7.58 17.87 6.98
N ARG A 368 -8.81 18.04 6.52
CA ARG A 368 -9.97 18.22 7.40
C ARG A 368 -10.53 16.85 7.74
N VAL A 369 -10.57 16.48 9.02
CA VAL A 369 -11.30 15.29 9.47
C VAL A 369 -12.79 15.62 9.50
N GLY A 370 -13.61 14.75 8.92
CA GLY A 370 -15.07 14.90 8.86
C GLY A 370 -15.69 15.16 10.24
N ASP A 371 -16.74 15.98 10.29
CA ASP A 371 -17.46 16.25 11.55
C ASP A 371 -18.33 15.02 11.96
N GLU A 372 -18.66 14.20 10.97
CA GLU A 372 -19.41 12.94 11.01
C GLU A 372 -18.52 11.70 11.17
N ALA A 373 -17.20 11.87 11.21
CA ALA A 373 -16.27 10.76 11.30
C ALA A 373 -16.50 9.93 12.57
N THR A 374 -16.41 8.61 12.42
CA THR A 374 -16.58 7.65 13.51
C THR A 374 -15.22 7.33 14.12
N VAL A 375 -15.13 7.34 15.46
CA VAL A 375 -13.91 6.92 16.17
C VAL A 375 -13.58 5.47 15.82
N GLY A 376 -12.38 5.24 15.29
CA GLY A 376 -11.98 3.93 14.81
C GLY A 376 -10.88 3.99 13.78
N SER A 377 -10.68 2.86 13.11
CA SER A 377 -9.71 2.69 12.05
C SER A 377 -10.41 2.94 10.72
N VAL A 378 -10.11 4.07 10.10
CA VAL A 378 -10.68 4.56 8.85
C VAL A 378 -9.77 4.15 7.70
N GLN A 379 -10.37 3.64 6.63
CA GLN A 379 -9.65 3.39 5.39
C GLN A 379 -9.48 4.67 4.60
N THR A 380 -8.31 4.81 4.01
CA THR A 380 -7.95 5.95 3.17
C THR A 380 -7.26 5.47 1.92
N ARG A 381 -7.45 6.22 0.83
CA ARG A 381 -6.81 5.98 -0.46
C ARG A 381 -6.19 7.27 -0.95
N PHE A 382 -4.97 7.21 -1.42
CA PHE A 382 -4.26 8.31 -2.07
C PHE A 382 -3.98 7.89 -3.50
N ARG A 383 -4.28 8.78 -4.46
CA ARG A 383 -3.97 8.54 -5.87
C ARG A 383 -3.23 9.72 -6.43
N LEU A 384 -2.03 9.47 -6.93
CA LEU A 384 -1.18 10.45 -7.60
C LEU A 384 -1.31 10.26 -9.11
N SER A 385 -1.45 11.34 -9.88
CA SER A 385 -1.39 11.27 -11.35
C SER A 385 -1.02 12.62 -11.97
N SER A 386 -0.54 12.61 -13.21
CA SER A 386 -0.48 13.82 -14.03
C SER A 386 -1.88 14.32 -14.41
N SER A 387 -2.87 13.41 -14.44
CA SER A 387 -4.26 13.72 -14.80
C SER A 387 -5.07 14.23 -13.60
N PRO A 388 -5.80 15.36 -13.72
CA PRO A 388 -6.71 15.82 -12.69
C PRO A 388 -8.07 15.13 -12.76
N ASN A 389 -8.86 15.27 -11.68
CA ASN A 389 -10.24 14.79 -11.53
C ASN A 389 -10.38 13.28 -11.73
N ILE A 390 -9.43 12.51 -11.19
CA ILE A 390 -9.47 11.05 -11.24
C ILE A 390 -10.37 10.50 -10.11
N PRO A 391 -11.10 9.40 -10.36
CA PRO A 391 -11.98 8.77 -9.37
C PRO A 391 -11.22 7.96 -8.31
N SER A 392 -11.91 7.43 -7.29
CA SER A 392 -11.32 6.56 -6.26
C SER A 392 -11.06 5.13 -6.74
N ASP A 393 -11.61 4.76 -7.89
CA ASP A 393 -11.55 3.44 -8.50
C ASP A 393 -11.16 3.51 -9.99
N GLY A 394 -10.97 2.38 -10.64
CA GLY A 394 -10.67 2.26 -12.08
C GLY A 394 -9.27 2.72 -12.50
N TYR A 395 -8.92 2.34 -13.73
CA TYR A 395 -7.65 2.70 -14.37
C TYR A 395 -7.51 4.20 -14.62
N VAL A 396 -6.37 4.73 -14.23
CA VAL A 396 -5.87 6.06 -14.57
C VAL A 396 -4.49 5.86 -15.21
N GLY A 397 -4.05 6.81 -16.03
CA GLY A 397 -2.77 6.78 -16.72
C GLY A 397 -1.55 6.58 -15.83
N ASP A 398 -0.68 7.57 -15.74
CA ASP A 398 0.52 7.49 -14.91
C ASP A 398 0.20 7.71 -13.42
N GLY A 399 1.11 7.24 -12.57
CA GLY A 399 1.13 7.53 -11.14
C GLY A 399 1.01 6.27 -10.29
N GLU A 400 0.31 6.39 -9.17
CA GLU A 400 0.28 5.37 -8.12
C GLU A 400 -0.98 5.49 -7.25
N VAL A 401 -1.37 4.37 -6.63
CA VAL A 401 -2.37 4.16 -5.61
C VAL A 401 -1.66 3.74 -4.33
N GLU A 402 -1.85 4.49 -3.24
CA GLU A 402 -1.44 4.03 -1.92
C GLU A 402 -2.66 4.00 -0.99
N ASP A 403 -2.83 2.93 -0.22
CA ASP A 403 -3.96 2.73 0.68
C ASP A 403 -3.46 2.69 2.15
N TYR A 404 -4.19 3.32 3.09
CA TYR A 404 -3.76 3.34 4.50
C TYR A 404 -4.93 3.21 5.47
N VAL A 405 -4.67 2.55 6.60
CA VAL A 405 -5.54 2.58 7.78
C VAL A 405 -5.05 3.65 8.77
N PHE A 406 -5.85 4.71 8.97
CA PHE A 406 -5.59 5.71 10.01
C PHE A 406 -6.61 5.67 11.14
N ASN A 407 -6.17 5.96 12.36
CA ASN A 407 -7.07 6.01 13.52
C ASN A 407 -7.64 7.42 13.72
N VAL A 408 -8.96 7.52 13.67
CA VAL A 408 -9.74 8.70 14.04
C VAL A 408 -10.10 8.64 15.53
N THR A 409 -9.98 9.77 16.21
CA THR A 409 -10.24 9.91 17.65
C THR A 409 -11.15 11.09 17.96
N ASP A 410 -11.72 11.11 19.17
CA ASP A 410 -12.43 12.28 19.67
C ASP A 410 -11.47 13.48 19.83
N PRO A 411 -11.96 14.73 19.68
CA PRO A 411 -11.18 15.92 20.02
C PRO A 411 -10.64 15.89 21.45
N GLY A 412 -9.39 16.34 21.60
CA GLY A 412 -8.65 16.35 22.87
C GLY A 412 -8.02 15.00 23.21
N THR A 413 -8.08 14.01 22.31
CA THR A 413 -7.46 12.71 22.52
C THR A 413 -5.99 12.74 22.09
N THR A 414 -5.10 12.33 22.97
CA THR A 414 -3.67 12.17 22.67
C THR A 414 -3.27 10.70 22.77
N ILE A 415 -2.71 10.17 21.69
CA ILE A 415 -2.06 8.86 21.66
C ILE A 415 -0.56 9.07 21.87
N GLN A 416 0.04 8.35 22.82
CA GLN A 416 1.48 8.41 23.08
C GLN A 416 2.07 7.00 23.07
N HIS A 417 3.19 6.84 22.36
CA HIS A 417 3.90 5.58 22.28
C HIS A 417 5.21 5.64 23.06
N SER A 418 5.62 4.50 23.62
CA SER A 418 7.02 4.27 23.96
C SER A 418 7.85 4.06 22.69
N ASN A 419 9.18 4.12 22.82
CA ASN A 419 10.05 3.45 21.85
C ASN A 419 9.69 1.95 21.80
N TYR A 420 10.09 1.29 20.72
CA TYR A 420 10.11 -0.17 20.70
C TYR A 420 11.29 -0.70 21.54
N TYR A 421 11.07 -1.89 22.11
CA TYR A 421 12.07 -2.63 22.85
C TYR A 421 12.10 -4.09 22.39
N THR A 422 13.30 -4.66 22.28
CA THR A 422 13.53 -6.10 22.18
C THR A 422 13.90 -6.62 23.55
N ALA A 423 13.12 -7.57 24.08
CA ALA A 423 13.51 -8.36 25.23
C ALA A 423 13.93 -9.75 24.78
N ALA A 424 15.02 -10.25 25.35
CA ALA A 424 15.59 -11.54 25.03
C ALA A 424 15.98 -12.27 26.32
N PHE A 425 15.66 -13.56 26.37
CA PHE A 425 15.80 -14.38 27.57
C PHE A 425 16.54 -15.68 27.30
N GLU A 426 17.17 -16.17 28.35
CA GLU A 426 17.54 -17.56 28.59
C GLU A 426 16.49 -18.21 29.49
N ASP A 427 16.11 -19.46 29.22
CA ASP A 427 15.10 -20.20 29.97
C ASP A 427 15.65 -21.16 31.02
N ASN A 428 16.97 -21.38 31.03
CA ASN A 428 17.62 -22.40 31.87
C ASN A 428 17.89 -21.98 33.32
N TRP A 429 17.50 -20.77 33.75
CA TRP A 429 17.79 -20.29 35.11
C TRP A 429 17.35 -21.32 36.19
N PRO A 430 18.17 -21.62 37.22
CA PRO A 430 19.42 -20.95 37.61
C PRO A 430 20.71 -21.49 36.94
N GLU A 431 20.57 -22.36 35.94
CA GLU A 431 21.66 -22.91 35.13
C GLU A 431 21.91 -22.02 33.89
N VAL A 432 23.12 -22.09 33.31
CA VAL A 432 23.54 -21.19 32.21
C VAL A 432 23.13 -21.68 30.82
N GLY A 433 22.85 -22.98 30.63
CA GLY A 433 22.56 -23.50 29.29
C GLY A 433 23.69 -23.24 28.29
N ASP A 434 23.33 -22.91 27.07
CA ASP A 434 24.16 -22.53 25.92
C ASP A 434 24.33 -21.02 25.74
N PHE A 435 23.54 -20.20 26.44
CA PHE A 435 23.73 -18.76 26.59
C PHE A 435 23.74 -17.95 25.28
N ASP A 436 22.84 -18.27 24.37
CA ASP A 436 22.67 -17.59 23.07
C ASP A 436 21.61 -16.47 23.12
N LEU A 437 20.86 -16.34 24.22
CA LEU A 437 19.80 -15.36 24.48
C LEU A 437 18.73 -15.34 23.39
N ASN A 438 18.39 -16.51 22.84
CA ASN A 438 17.31 -16.65 21.86
C ASN A 438 16.14 -17.54 22.30
N ASP A 439 16.15 -18.06 23.53
CA ASP A 439 15.10 -18.96 24.05
C ASP A 439 13.71 -18.34 23.94
N VAL A 440 13.59 -17.06 24.27
CA VAL A 440 12.43 -16.21 23.96
C VAL A 440 12.92 -14.83 23.56
N VAL A 441 12.57 -14.38 22.35
CA VAL A 441 12.85 -13.02 21.87
C VAL A 441 11.55 -12.35 21.46
N VAL A 442 11.27 -11.17 22.01
CA VAL A 442 10.05 -10.40 21.74
C VAL A 442 10.37 -8.95 21.45
N TYR A 443 9.74 -8.40 20.41
CA TYR A 443 9.80 -6.99 20.04
C TYR A 443 8.46 -6.32 20.31
N TYR A 444 8.42 -5.30 21.17
CA TYR A 444 7.16 -4.74 21.66
C TYR A 444 7.24 -3.24 21.97
N ARG A 445 6.07 -2.62 22.13
CA ARG A 445 5.90 -1.24 22.60
C ARG A 445 4.66 -1.08 23.48
N THR A 446 4.63 -0.01 24.25
CA THR A 446 3.45 0.45 24.99
C THR A 446 2.85 1.66 24.30
N THR A 447 1.52 1.73 24.30
CA THR A 447 0.76 2.91 23.89
C THR A 447 -0.17 3.34 25.02
N ILE A 448 -0.32 4.63 25.26
CA ILE A 448 -1.41 5.17 26.09
C ILE A 448 -2.30 6.07 25.26
N ILE A 449 -3.60 6.02 25.52
CA ILE A 449 -4.60 6.94 24.98
C ILE A 449 -5.12 7.76 26.14
N SER A 450 -4.99 9.07 26.03
CA SER A 450 -5.43 10.02 27.04
C SER A 450 -6.37 11.06 26.46
N LYS A 451 -7.25 11.60 27.30
CA LYS A 451 -8.10 12.74 26.95
C LYS A 451 -8.05 13.74 28.10
N ASP A 452 -7.72 14.99 27.79
CA ASP A 452 -7.62 16.05 28.80
C ASP A 452 -6.72 15.69 30.01
N ASP A 453 -5.60 14.98 29.77
CA ASP A 453 -4.62 14.45 30.77
C ASP A 453 -5.01 13.16 31.49
N ASP A 454 -6.26 12.70 31.39
CA ASP A 454 -6.71 11.42 31.95
C ASP A 454 -6.41 10.28 30.97
N VAL A 455 -5.68 9.25 31.42
CA VAL A 455 -5.33 8.08 30.60
C VAL A 455 -6.51 7.12 30.60
N LEU A 456 -7.18 7.06 29.46
CA LEU A 456 -8.37 6.22 29.26
C LEU A 456 -8.00 4.76 29.01
N ARG A 457 -6.83 4.51 28.39
CA ARG A 457 -6.41 3.15 28.00
C ARG A 457 -4.89 3.05 27.90
N MET A 458 -4.35 1.90 28.30
CA MET A 458 -2.97 1.49 28.03
C MET A 458 -2.97 0.19 27.22
N ASP A 459 -2.20 0.16 26.14
CA ASP A 459 -2.02 -1.02 25.29
C ASP A 459 -0.56 -1.48 25.30
N LEU A 460 -0.35 -2.80 25.30
CA LEU A 460 0.94 -3.45 25.10
C LEU A 460 0.86 -4.32 23.85
N THR A 461 1.64 -3.98 22.82
CA THR A 461 1.63 -4.69 21.54
C THR A 461 3.02 -5.18 21.18
N GLY A 462 3.11 -6.36 20.58
CA GLY A 462 4.40 -6.91 20.18
C GLY A 462 4.32 -8.15 19.30
N THR A 463 5.50 -8.54 18.84
CA THR A 463 5.75 -9.68 17.95
C THR A 463 6.80 -10.58 18.60
N ILE A 464 6.54 -11.88 18.59
CA ILE A 464 7.53 -12.87 19.01
C ILE A 464 8.50 -13.08 17.85
N LEU A 465 9.76 -12.71 18.06
CA LEU A 465 10.80 -12.78 17.03
C LEU A 465 11.44 -14.16 16.92
N ALA A 466 11.60 -14.85 18.05
CA ALA A 466 12.21 -16.18 18.11
C ALA A 466 11.81 -16.96 19.37
N TYR A 467 11.96 -18.28 19.27
CA TYR A 467 11.78 -19.22 20.37
C TYR A 467 12.77 -20.40 20.21
N GLY A 468 13.96 -20.30 20.80
CA GLY A 468 15.04 -21.31 20.85
C GLY A 468 14.88 -22.36 21.96
N ALA A 469 13.86 -22.22 22.80
CA ALA A 469 13.75 -23.02 24.01
C ALA A 469 13.27 -24.46 23.79
N SER A 470 13.81 -25.41 24.57
CA SER A 470 13.24 -26.77 24.74
C SER A 470 12.15 -26.84 25.81
N TYR A 471 12.20 -25.98 26.83
CA TYR A 471 11.12 -25.90 27.80
C TYR A 471 9.91 -25.17 27.20
N GLY A 472 8.78 -25.21 27.90
CA GLY A 472 7.64 -24.34 27.60
C GLY A 472 7.80 -23.05 28.39
N ASN A 473 7.68 -21.89 27.75
CA ASN A 473 7.83 -20.60 28.42
C ASN A 473 6.56 -19.77 28.26
N GLY A 474 5.98 -19.35 29.39
CA GLY A 474 5.01 -18.26 29.41
C GLY A 474 5.72 -16.92 29.27
N LEU A 475 5.00 -15.89 28.83
CA LEU A 475 5.52 -14.54 28.64
C LEU A 475 4.57 -13.49 29.25
N ALA A 476 5.13 -12.62 30.08
CA ALA A 476 4.40 -11.60 30.81
C ALA A 476 5.22 -10.33 31.04
N TRP A 477 4.55 -9.28 31.51
CA TRP A 477 5.16 -8.01 31.92
C TRP A 477 4.68 -7.63 33.30
N LYS A 478 5.60 -7.19 34.15
CA LYS A 478 5.29 -6.48 35.38
C LYS A 478 5.13 -4.99 35.07
N LEU A 479 3.92 -4.48 35.27
CA LEU A 479 3.58 -3.08 35.06
C LEU A 479 3.58 -2.33 36.39
N ASN A 480 3.75 -1.00 36.32
CA ASN A 480 3.70 -0.10 37.48
C ASN A 480 2.90 1.15 37.14
N GLY A 481 2.42 1.86 38.17
CA GLY A 481 1.74 3.16 38.03
C GLY A 481 0.22 3.11 38.23
N PHE A 482 -0.38 1.92 38.23
CA PHE A 482 -1.79 1.66 38.49
C PHE A 482 -1.98 0.22 38.98
N ASP A 483 -3.18 -0.09 39.47
CA ASP A 483 -3.55 -1.40 40.01
C ASP A 483 -4.52 -2.16 39.09
N GLU A 484 -4.61 -3.49 39.24
CA GLU A 484 -5.59 -4.31 38.51
C GLU A 484 -7.04 -3.81 38.70
N SER A 485 -7.34 -3.24 39.87
CA SER A 485 -8.66 -2.69 40.20
C SER A 485 -9.00 -1.39 39.49
N ASP A 486 -8.03 -0.73 38.88
CA ASP A 486 -8.25 0.48 38.09
C ASP A 486 -8.71 0.16 36.66
N ILE A 487 -8.55 -1.10 36.24
CA ILE A 487 -8.87 -1.57 34.89
C ILE A 487 -10.27 -2.17 34.81
N ASP A 488 -11.00 -1.79 33.77
CA ASP A 488 -12.27 -2.42 33.43
C ASP A 488 -12.02 -3.78 32.75
N LEU A 489 -11.99 -4.83 33.56
CA LEU A 489 -11.76 -6.21 33.08
C LEU A 489 -12.81 -6.69 32.06
N GLN A 490 -14.02 -6.12 32.05
CA GLN A 490 -15.04 -6.50 31.07
C GLN A 490 -14.67 -6.03 29.67
N THR A 491 -14.14 -4.81 29.56
CA THR A 491 -13.76 -4.21 28.29
C THR A 491 -12.30 -4.43 27.91
N ALA A 492 -11.46 -4.90 28.84
CA ALA A 492 -10.10 -5.33 28.55
C ALA A 492 -10.05 -6.47 27.52
N ARG A 493 -9.05 -6.40 26.61
CA ARG A 493 -8.91 -7.32 25.48
C ARG A 493 -7.50 -7.91 25.44
N VAL A 494 -7.44 -9.19 25.08
CA VAL A 494 -6.20 -9.87 24.68
C VAL A 494 -6.41 -10.37 23.25
N GLN A 495 -5.51 -10.04 22.35
CA GLN A 495 -5.50 -10.49 20.97
C GLN A 495 -4.25 -11.32 20.70
N LYS A 496 -4.40 -12.32 19.85
CA LYS A 496 -3.30 -13.12 19.29
C LYS A 496 -3.52 -13.21 17.78
N ASN A 497 -2.52 -12.83 16.99
CA ASN A 497 -2.58 -12.81 15.52
C ASN A 497 -3.84 -12.09 15.00
N GLY A 498 -4.13 -10.90 15.55
CA GLY A 498 -5.34 -10.11 15.25
C GLY A 498 -6.65 -10.64 15.86
N ALA A 499 -6.72 -11.92 16.24
CA ALA A 499 -7.94 -12.52 16.78
C ALA A 499 -8.14 -12.20 18.28
N THR A 500 -9.32 -11.67 18.62
CA THR A 500 -9.68 -11.32 20.01
C THR A 500 -10.05 -12.57 20.83
N ARG A 501 -9.39 -12.74 21.97
CA ARG A 501 -9.65 -13.80 22.96
C ARG A 501 -10.59 -13.28 24.05
N VAL A 502 -11.90 -13.23 23.73
CA VAL A 502 -12.93 -12.52 24.51
C VAL A 502 -13.02 -12.92 25.99
N ASP A 503 -12.78 -14.19 26.30
CA ASP A 503 -12.89 -14.73 27.67
C ASP A 503 -11.55 -14.83 28.39
N VAL A 504 -10.44 -14.30 27.83
CA VAL A 504 -9.13 -14.35 28.48
C VAL A 504 -8.88 -13.10 29.31
N SER A 505 -8.46 -13.29 30.56
CA SER A 505 -8.01 -12.22 31.45
C SER A 505 -6.60 -11.78 31.06
N PRO A 506 -6.35 -10.47 30.87
CA PRO A 506 -5.00 -9.96 30.63
C PRO A 506 -4.08 -10.23 31.82
N PHE A 507 -4.62 -10.36 33.04
CA PHE A 507 -3.80 -10.48 34.24
C PHE A 507 -3.32 -11.90 34.54
N THR A 508 -3.99 -12.92 34.00
CA THR A 508 -3.66 -14.33 34.29
C THR A 508 -3.34 -15.14 33.04
N GLY A 509 -3.74 -14.67 31.85
CA GLY A 509 -3.71 -15.44 30.62
C GLY A 509 -4.73 -16.59 30.58
N GLU A 510 -5.57 -16.71 31.61
CA GLU A 510 -6.60 -17.74 31.77
C GLU A 510 -8.00 -17.15 31.54
N ASP A 511 -9.03 -17.98 31.70
CA ASP A 511 -10.43 -17.53 31.63
C ASP A 511 -10.71 -16.39 32.64
N LYS A 512 -11.45 -15.35 32.24
CA LYS A 512 -11.84 -14.19 33.08
C LYS A 512 -12.60 -14.59 34.35
N ALA A 513 -13.19 -15.78 34.40
CA ALA A 513 -13.81 -16.34 35.60
C ALA A 513 -12.79 -16.80 36.66
N VAL A 514 -11.52 -17.02 36.27
CA VAL A 514 -10.44 -17.35 37.20
C VAL A 514 -9.95 -16.06 37.85
N ALA A 515 -10.09 -15.98 39.18
CA ALA A 515 -9.64 -14.83 39.94
C ALA A 515 -8.12 -14.67 39.83
N SER A 516 -7.68 -13.43 39.59
CA SER A 516 -6.27 -13.08 39.70
C SER A 516 -5.75 -13.42 41.10
N PRO A 517 -4.51 -13.93 41.23
CA PRO A 517 -3.88 -14.13 42.54
C PRO A 517 -3.61 -12.78 43.25
N GLY A 518 -3.71 -11.65 42.54
CA GLY A 518 -3.39 -10.31 43.03
C GLY A 518 -1.88 -10.10 43.24
N GLY A 519 -1.54 -9.06 43.98
CA GLY A 519 -0.15 -8.66 44.22
C GLY A 519 0.34 -7.65 43.19
N ASP A 520 1.57 -7.82 42.70
CA ASP A 520 2.10 -7.00 41.61
C ASP A 520 1.22 -7.11 40.36
N LEU A 521 1.07 -5.97 39.67
CA LEU A 521 0.33 -5.89 38.42
C LEU A 521 1.13 -6.61 37.32
N VAL A 522 0.57 -7.71 36.82
CA VAL A 522 1.16 -8.52 35.76
C VAL A 522 0.18 -8.64 34.61
N VAL A 523 0.67 -8.49 33.38
CA VAL A 523 -0.08 -8.82 32.17
C VAL A 523 0.57 -9.97 31.42
N VAL A 524 -0.23 -10.90 30.91
CA VAL A 524 0.22 -12.18 30.34
C VAL A 524 -0.16 -12.22 28.86
N ALA A 525 0.85 -12.30 27.98
CA ALA A 525 0.63 -12.48 26.53
C ALA A 525 0.40 -13.94 26.16
N SER A 526 1.15 -14.85 26.80
CA SER A 526 1.00 -16.29 26.59
C SER A 526 1.29 -17.07 27.87
N LEU A 527 0.52 -18.13 28.11
CA LEU A 527 0.79 -19.11 29.16
C LEU A 527 1.86 -20.12 28.77
N ASN A 528 2.08 -20.32 27.46
CA ASN A 528 3.07 -21.23 26.91
C ASN A 528 3.28 -20.94 25.42
N LEU A 529 4.31 -20.18 25.09
CA LEU A 529 4.67 -19.79 23.73
C LEU A 529 4.94 -21.00 22.83
N ARG A 530 5.49 -22.09 23.38
CA ARG A 530 5.74 -23.34 22.64
C ARG A 530 4.47 -23.91 22.00
N ASN A 531 3.34 -23.78 22.68
CA ASN A 531 2.03 -24.24 22.18
C ASN A 531 1.39 -23.23 21.23
N ASP A 532 1.83 -21.97 21.29
CA ASP A 532 1.24 -20.87 20.57
C ASP A 532 1.93 -20.57 19.23
N LEU A 533 3.20 -20.98 19.06
CA LEU A 533 4.03 -20.75 17.89
C LEU A 533 4.04 -21.95 16.92
N PRO A 534 4.17 -21.71 15.60
CA PRO A 534 4.29 -22.76 14.60
C PRO A 534 5.72 -23.33 14.55
N ILE A 535 6.10 -24.12 15.55
CA ILE A 535 7.43 -24.76 15.59
C ILE A 535 7.46 -25.97 14.63
N ASN A 536 8.17 -25.82 13.50
CA ASN A 536 8.35 -26.88 12.52
C ASN A 536 9.42 -27.88 12.95
N ALA A 537 9.13 -29.17 12.79
CA ALA A 537 10.02 -30.23 13.23
C ALA A 537 11.38 -30.21 12.49
N GLU A 538 11.43 -29.74 11.24
CA GLU A 538 12.68 -29.55 10.50
C GLU A 538 13.57 -28.44 11.08
N CYS A 539 12.97 -27.45 11.72
CA CYS A 539 13.66 -26.26 12.23
C CYS A 539 14.07 -26.42 13.70
N MET A 540 13.50 -27.42 14.39
CA MET A 540 13.64 -27.76 15.81
C MET A 540 13.00 -26.72 16.75
N PHE A 541 13.27 -25.46 16.48
CA PHE A 541 12.84 -24.27 17.19
C PHE A 541 12.24 -23.28 16.19
N HIS A 542 11.86 -22.09 16.66
CA HIS A 542 11.26 -21.07 15.80
C HIS A 542 12.22 -19.90 15.63
N ARG A 543 12.67 -19.69 14.39
CA ARG A 543 13.48 -18.54 13.94
C ARG A 543 14.82 -18.43 14.66
N THR A 544 15.46 -19.54 15.00
CA THR A 544 16.81 -19.57 15.60
C THR A 544 17.80 -20.39 14.79
N ASN A 545 17.32 -21.33 13.97
CA ASN A 545 18.17 -22.23 13.21
C ASN A 545 18.40 -21.70 11.78
N PRO A 546 19.61 -21.26 11.41
CA PRO A 546 19.91 -20.69 10.09
C PRO A 546 19.87 -21.72 8.95
N SER A 547 19.73 -23.02 9.25
CA SER A 547 19.52 -24.06 8.23
C SER A 547 18.04 -24.37 7.96
N CYS A 548 17.11 -23.74 8.69
CA CYS A 548 15.68 -23.86 8.43
C CYS A 548 15.29 -23.14 7.14
N SER A 549 14.30 -23.67 6.42
CA SER A 549 13.77 -23.02 5.22
C SER A 549 13.02 -21.75 5.61
N PRO A 550 13.30 -20.58 4.99
CA PRO A 550 12.61 -19.32 5.27
C PRO A 550 11.08 -19.44 5.17
N THR A 551 10.59 -20.20 4.18
CA THR A 551 9.16 -20.46 3.96
C THR A 551 8.46 -21.21 5.11
N LEU A 552 9.20 -21.95 5.94
CA LEU A 552 8.66 -22.63 7.13
C LEU A 552 8.60 -21.69 8.35
N GLU A 553 9.24 -20.53 8.28
CA GLU A 553 9.37 -19.57 9.39
C GLU A 553 8.82 -18.17 9.03
N ALA A 554 8.06 -18.08 7.93
CA ALA A 554 7.45 -16.84 7.46
C ALA A 554 6.42 -16.28 8.46
N ASP A 555 5.66 -17.15 9.13
CA ASP A 555 4.64 -16.75 10.11
C ASP A 555 5.28 -16.27 11.42
N GLN A 556 4.91 -15.07 11.88
CA GLN A 556 5.24 -14.58 13.22
C GLN A 556 3.99 -14.46 14.09
N MET A 557 4.13 -14.77 15.39
CA MET A 557 3.04 -14.53 16.34
C MET A 557 3.05 -13.08 16.81
N THR A 558 1.90 -12.41 16.68
CA THR A 558 1.67 -11.08 17.24
C THR A 558 0.69 -11.16 18.41
N PHE A 559 0.82 -10.21 19.35
CA PHE A 559 -0.12 -10.05 20.46
C PHE A 559 -0.45 -8.58 20.71
N SER A 560 -1.63 -8.34 21.27
CA SER A 560 -2.06 -7.04 21.78
C SER A 560 -2.85 -7.23 23.07
N ILE A 561 -2.46 -6.52 24.13
CA ILE A 561 -3.14 -6.49 25.42
C ILE A 561 -3.63 -5.07 25.65
N SER A 562 -4.94 -4.89 25.74
CA SER A 562 -5.59 -3.60 25.93
C SER A 562 -6.24 -3.48 27.30
N LEU A 563 -5.86 -2.44 28.04
CA LEU A 563 -6.22 -2.17 29.43
C LEU A 563 -6.96 -0.82 29.53
N PRO A 564 -8.28 -0.79 29.31
CA PRO A 564 -9.09 0.40 29.54
C PRO A 564 -9.29 0.64 31.04
N PHE A 565 -9.18 1.89 31.46
CA PHE A 565 -9.40 2.29 32.85
C PHE A 565 -10.90 2.43 33.17
N ILE A 566 -11.28 2.10 34.40
CA ILE A 566 -12.62 2.33 34.92
C ILE A 566 -12.83 3.83 35.03
N SER A 567 -13.97 4.32 34.55
CA SER A 567 -14.28 5.75 34.64
C SER A 567 -14.30 6.26 36.08
N GLY A 568 -13.52 7.30 36.35
CA GLY A 568 -13.24 7.88 37.66
C GLY A 568 -11.98 7.35 38.35
N ASN A 569 -11.32 6.33 37.79
CA ASN A 569 -10.08 5.75 38.29
C ASN A 569 -8.90 5.95 37.31
N GLU A 570 -9.07 6.77 36.26
CA GLU A 570 -8.03 7.04 35.28
C GLU A 570 -6.80 7.67 35.95
N PRO A 571 -5.57 7.16 35.70
CA PRO A 571 -4.36 7.85 36.10
C PRO A 571 -4.11 9.03 35.15
N THR A 572 -3.31 10.00 35.62
CA THR A 572 -2.86 11.10 34.75
C THR A 572 -1.71 10.64 33.83
N VAL A 573 -1.51 11.31 32.69
CA VAL A 573 -0.34 11.06 31.83
C VAL A 573 0.96 11.19 32.63
N SER A 574 1.04 12.20 33.51
CA SER A 574 2.23 12.44 34.33
C SER A 574 2.56 11.32 35.32
N SER A 575 1.58 10.51 35.72
CA SER A 575 1.79 9.35 36.62
C SER A 575 2.29 8.10 35.91
N LEU A 576 2.09 7.98 34.60
CA LEU A 576 2.54 6.82 33.81
C LEU A 576 3.85 7.09 33.05
N MET A 577 4.27 8.35 32.94
CA MET A 577 5.45 8.75 32.19
C MET A 577 6.74 8.75 33.05
N PRO A 578 7.90 8.34 32.49
CA PRO A 578 8.09 7.86 31.12
C PRO A 578 7.56 6.44 30.92
N LEU A 579 7.06 6.13 29.71
CA LEU A 579 6.77 4.76 29.26
C LEU A 579 8.09 3.99 28.97
N SER A 580 8.98 3.91 29.95
CA SER A 580 10.09 2.96 29.92
C SER A 580 9.53 1.56 29.71
N GLY A 581 10.23 0.68 28.99
CA GLY A 581 9.71 -0.59 28.45
C GLY A 581 9.01 -1.57 29.39
N PHE A 582 8.78 -1.25 30.67
CA PHE A 582 8.29 -2.15 31.70
C PHE A 582 9.19 -3.39 31.81
N ASP A 583 8.93 -4.25 32.78
CA ASP A 583 9.78 -5.41 33.03
C ASP A 583 9.15 -6.65 32.40
N PRO A 584 9.59 -7.05 31.18
CA PRO A 584 9.21 -8.33 30.62
C PRO A 584 9.87 -9.46 31.40
N PHE A 585 9.18 -10.58 31.50
CA PHE A 585 9.71 -11.80 32.07
C PHE A 585 9.07 -13.03 31.45
N ILE A 586 9.82 -14.13 31.46
CA ILE A 586 9.29 -15.44 31.12
C ILE A 586 8.99 -16.23 32.40
N PHE A 587 8.09 -17.19 32.32
CA PHE A 587 7.75 -18.03 33.47
C PHE A 587 7.48 -19.48 33.07
N GLY A 588 7.67 -20.40 34.02
CA GLY A 588 7.45 -21.82 33.78
C GLY A 588 5.98 -22.14 33.46
N PRO A 589 5.70 -23.12 32.58
CA PRO A 589 4.33 -23.38 32.15
C PRO A 589 3.59 -24.10 33.28
N GLY A 590 2.33 -23.72 33.53
CA GLY A 590 1.53 -24.26 34.64
C GLY A 590 1.16 -25.76 34.56
N GLU A 591 1.64 -26.48 33.55
CA GLU A 591 1.27 -27.86 33.23
C GLU A 591 2.15 -28.93 33.91
N GLY A 592 3.01 -28.55 34.85
CA GLY A 592 3.85 -29.50 35.59
C GLY A 592 5.00 -30.07 34.77
N GLN A 593 5.54 -29.28 33.83
CA GLN A 593 6.60 -29.73 32.92
C GLN A 593 7.98 -29.73 33.60
N TYR A 594 8.84 -30.66 33.18
CA TYR A 594 10.23 -30.70 33.63
C TYR A 594 10.95 -29.42 33.20
N HIS A 595 11.80 -28.89 34.09
CA HIS A 595 12.48 -27.61 33.89
C HIS A 595 13.87 -27.64 34.54
N GLY A 596 14.70 -28.61 34.14
CA GLY A 596 16.06 -28.77 34.66
C GLY A 596 16.17 -29.58 35.96
N ASP A 597 17.39 -30.00 36.28
CA ASP A 597 17.69 -30.88 37.42
C ASP A 597 17.80 -30.13 38.75
N SER A 598 17.97 -28.80 38.70
CA SER A 598 17.95 -27.94 39.88
C SER A 598 16.60 -27.97 40.63
N PHE A 599 15.51 -28.33 39.96
CA PHE A 599 14.17 -28.37 40.54
C PHE A 599 13.73 -29.80 40.90
N THR A 600 13.48 -30.05 42.18
CA THR A 600 13.03 -31.38 42.65
C THR A 600 11.61 -31.73 42.22
N THR A 601 10.81 -30.72 41.91
CA THR A 601 9.45 -30.81 41.35
C THR A 601 9.31 -29.70 40.33
N SER A 602 8.52 -29.91 39.27
CA SER A 602 8.22 -28.85 38.29
C SER A 602 7.80 -27.56 39.00
N PRO A 603 8.50 -26.44 38.79
CA PRO A 603 8.19 -25.19 39.50
C PRO A 603 6.93 -24.51 38.96
N GLY A 604 6.53 -24.80 37.71
CA GLY A 604 5.33 -24.21 37.10
C GLY A 604 5.40 -22.68 37.04
N LYS A 605 4.26 -22.00 37.18
CA LYS A 605 4.17 -20.54 37.06
C LYS A 605 4.89 -19.77 38.18
N ASP A 606 5.28 -20.44 39.26
CA ASP A 606 6.02 -19.82 40.36
C ASP A 606 7.50 -19.57 40.01
N LEU A 607 8.00 -20.16 38.91
CA LEU A 607 9.27 -19.83 38.31
C LEU A 607 9.09 -18.62 37.39
N GLU A 608 9.81 -17.54 37.68
CA GLU A 608 9.87 -16.34 36.86
C GLU A 608 11.34 -16.03 36.55
N ILE A 609 11.63 -15.59 35.32
CA ILE A 609 12.95 -15.16 34.86
C ILE A 609 12.79 -13.78 34.24
N HIS A 610 13.26 -12.76 34.96
CA HIS A 610 13.09 -11.36 34.56
C HIS A 610 14.32 -10.82 33.84
N THR A 611 14.16 -9.64 33.24
CA THR A 611 15.31 -8.87 32.81
C THR A 611 16.22 -8.53 33.99
N ALA A 612 17.53 -8.47 33.75
CA ALA A 612 18.50 -8.41 34.84
C ALA A 612 18.28 -7.21 35.76
N ASP A 613 18.48 -7.47 37.06
CA ASP A 613 18.30 -6.55 38.19
C ASP A 613 16.84 -6.13 38.49
N PHE A 614 15.85 -6.69 37.80
CA PHE A 614 14.46 -6.63 38.24
C PHE A 614 14.16 -7.76 39.25
N PRO A 615 13.45 -7.47 40.36
CA PRO A 615 13.03 -8.50 41.29
C PRO A 615 11.86 -9.34 40.72
N PRO A 616 11.71 -10.62 41.13
CA PRO A 616 10.51 -11.39 40.80
C PRO A 616 9.24 -10.66 41.26
N THR A 617 8.13 -11.02 40.63
CA THR A 617 6.82 -10.54 41.08
C THR A 617 6.47 -11.17 42.44
N SER A 618 5.49 -10.57 43.13
CA SER A 618 4.91 -11.20 44.31
C SER A 618 4.19 -12.54 44.02
N ARG A 619 4.02 -12.91 42.75
CA ARG A 619 3.42 -14.18 42.32
C ARG A 619 4.46 -15.30 42.18
N GLY A 620 5.71 -14.98 41.82
CA GLY A 620 6.84 -15.91 41.73
C GLY A 620 7.39 -16.37 43.08
N THR A 621 6.59 -17.12 43.85
CA THR A 621 6.92 -17.42 45.26
C THR A 621 8.09 -18.38 45.48
N LEU A 622 8.53 -19.10 44.44
CA LEU A 622 9.62 -20.07 44.55
C LEU A 622 11.00 -19.50 44.22
N VAL A 623 11.07 -18.38 43.48
CA VAL A 623 12.33 -17.86 42.92
C VAL A 623 13.39 -17.64 44.01
N SER A 624 13.01 -17.07 45.16
CA SER A 624 13.97 -16.74 46.22
C SER A 624 14.66 -17.95 46.86
N ASP A 625 14.10 -19.15 46.74
CA ASP A 625 14.71 -20.37 47.28
C ASP A 625 15.91 -20.84 46.45
N PHE A 626 16.07 -20.32 45.23
CA PHE A 626 17.12 -20.70 44.28
C PHE A 626 18.20 -19.62 44.10
N TYR A 627 18.15 -18.53 44.87
CA TYR A 627 19.21 -17.53 44.85
C TYR A 627 20.55 -18.12 45.31
N GLY A 628 21.60 -17.92 44.52
CA GLY A 628 22.92 -18.48 44.78
C GLY A 628 23.04 -19.98 44.52
N ILE A 629 22.04 -20.61 43.89
CA ILE A 629 22.08 -22.01 43.45
C ILE A 629 22.58 -22.07 42.01
N ALA A 630 23.30 -23.15 41.66
CA ALA A 630 23.92 -23.35 40.35
C ALA A 630 24.82 -22.16 39.96
N GLN A 631 24.45 -21.39 38.93
CA GLN A 631 25.21 -20.22 38.49
C GLN A 631 24.54 -18.89 38.84
N ASP A 632 23.34 -18.90 39.41
CA ASP A 632 22.69 -17.72 39.97
C ASP A 632 23.56 -17.04 41.03
N ASP A 633 23.66 -15.71 40.91
CA ASP A 633 24.34 -14.84 41.86
C ASP A 633 23.42 -13.65 42.21
N SER A 634 22.11 -13.91 42.29
CA SER A 634 21.13 -12.94 42.73
C SER A 634 21.34 -12.62 44.22
N ASP A 635 21.39 -11.34 44.53
CA ASP A 635 21.54 -10.80 45.88
C ASP A 635 20.58 -9.60 46.07
N PRO A 636 19.40 -9.85 46.68
CA PRO A 636 18.43 -8.80 47.00
C PRO A 636 18.99 -7.65 47.86
N SER A 637 20.10 -7.85 48.58
CA SER A 637 20.70 -6.79 49.41
C SER A 637 21.49 -5.76 48.61
N SER A 638 21.79 -6.06 47.35
CA SER A 638 22.49 -5.17 46.42
C SER A 638 21.67 -4.85 45.16
N ASP A 639 20.37 -5.12 45.17
CA ASP A 639 19.45 -4.99 44.03
C ASP A 639 19.95 -5.74 42.78
N LYS A 640 20.65 -6.86 43.00
CA LYS A 640 21.18 -7.71 41.93
C LYS A 640 20.27 -8.92 41.75
N TYR A 641 19.72 -9.12 40.56
CA TYR A 641 18.81 -10.22 40.25
C TYR A 641 19.10 -10.78 38.86
N TYR A 642 18.90 -12.10 38.69
CA TYR A 642 19.03 -12.79 37.41
C TYR A 642 20.35 -12.46 36.70
N ARG A 643 21.44 -12.54 37.47
CA ARG A 643 22.82 -12.47 36.93
C ARG A 643 23.66 -13.63 37.42
N THR A 644 24.54 -14.11 36.53
CA THR A 644 25.53 -15.10 36.92
C THR A 644 26.62 -14.51 37.82
N THR A 645 27.44 -15.38 38.40
CA THR A 645 28.68 -14.95 39.10
C THR A 645 29.67 -14.17 38.23
N GLN A 646 29.56 -14.27 36.90
CA GLN A 646 30.32 -13.48 35.92
C GLN A 646 29.56 -12.23 35.45
N ASN A 647 28.44 -11.91 36.10
CA ASN A 647 27.56 -10.78 35.81
C ASN A 647 26.81 -10.87 34.47
N MET A 648 26.74 -12.06 33.87
CA MET A 648 25.96 -12.28 32.65
C MET A 648 24.46 -12.32 32.98
N PRO A 649 23.60 -11.59 32.26
CA PRO A 649 22.17 -11.51 32.52
C PRO A 649 21.37 -12.65 31.87
N TRP A 650 20.42 -13.29 32.56
CA TRP A 650 19.48 -14.24 31.93
C TRP A 650 18.39 -13.55 31.10
N GLY A 651 18.14 -12.27 31.33
CA GLY A 651 17.22 -11.47 30.53
C GLY A 651 17.79 -10.10 30.23
N ILE A 652 17.65 -9.64 29.00
CA ILE A 652 18.11 -8.31 28.54
C ILE A 652 16.98 -7.53 27.88
N LEU A 653 17.10 -6.20 27.94
CA LEU A 653 16.19 -5.26 27.29
C LEU A 653 16.99 -4.28 26.42
N ILE A 654 16.68 -4.23 25.13
CA ILE A 654 17.36 -3.42 24.12
C ILE A 654 16.34 -2.46 23.51
N SER A 655 16.62 -1.15 23.47
CA SER A 655 15.72 -0.15 22.89
C SER A 655 15.94 0.03 21.37
N SER A 656 15.96 -1.08 20.63
CA SER A 656 16.21 -1.14 19.19
C SER A 656 15.78 -2.52 18.67
N PRO A 657 15.38 -2.65 17.39
CA PRO A 657 15.43 -3.95 16.71
C PRO A 657 16.80 -4.61 16.93
N TRP A 658 16.82 -5.93 17.06
CA TRP A 658 18.02 -6.69 17.38
C TRP A 658 17.98 -8.06 16.71
N ASN A 659 19.10 -8.43 16.07
CA ASN A 659 19.27 -9.75 15.47
C ASN A 659 19.83 -10.69 16.52
N HIS A 660 19.00 -11.60 17.04
CA HIS A 660 19.43 -12.55 18.05
C HIS A 660 20.45 -13.55 17.49
N PRO A 661 21.34 -14.10 18.33
CA PRO A 661 22.25 -15.17 17.96
C PRO A 661 21.50 -16.39 17.40
N SER A 662 22.14 -17.11 16.47
CA SER A 662 21.63 -18.40 16.03
C SER A 662 21.66 -19.42 17.17
N GLU A 663 20.81 -20.45 17.07
CA GLU A 663 20.73 -21.54 18.04
C GLU A 663 22.12 -22.12 18.38
N TYR A 664 22.40 -22.30 19.68
CA TYR A 664 23.65 -22.81 20.26
C TYR A 664 24.88 -21.88 20.10
N ILE A 665 24.70 -20.66 19.59
CA ILE A 665 25.79 -19.69 19.45
C ILE A 665 25.78 -18.73 20.62
N ASP A 666 26.68 -18.96 21.59
CA ASP A 666 26.89 -18.06 22.74
C ASP A 666 26.91 -16.59 22.28
N ILE A 667 26.15 -15.75 22.95
CA ILE A 667 25.99 -14.34 22.61
C ILE A 667 27.33 -13.61 22.51
N SER A 668 28.35 -14.02 23.25
CA SER A 668 29.69 -13.42 23.20
C SER A 668 30.45 -13.75 21.90
N GLU A 669 30.06 -14.81 21.18
CA GLU A 669 30.56 -15.08 19.83
C GLU A 669 29.83 -14.25 18.76
N ALA A 670 28.50 -14.14 18.90
CA ALA A 670 27.67 -13.35 18.01
C ALA A 670 27.89 -11.84 18.19
N TYR A 671 28.12 -11.40 19.42
CA TYR A 671 28.37 -10.02 19.82
C TYR A 671 29.65 -9.93 20.67
N PRO A 672 30.82 -9.76 20.05
CA PRO A 672 32.12 -9.79 20.75
C PRO A 672 32.30 -8.75 21.86
N GLU A 673 31.51 -7.67 21.86
CA GLU A 673 31.54 -6.63 22.89
C GLU A 673 30.63 -6.93 24.10
N PHE A 674 29.76 -7.95 24.01
CA PHE A 674 28.76 -8.27 25.03
C PHE A 674 29.40 -8.62 26.39
N ALA A 675 30.43 -9.46 26.40
CA ALA A 675 31.05 -9.90 27.66
C ALA A 675 31.65 -8.72 28.45
N GLU A 676 32.25 -7.74 27.77
CA GLU A 676 32.77 -6.52 28.43
C GLU A 676 31.63 -5.64 28.96
N TRP A 677 30.54 -5.52 28.20
CA TRP A 677 29.33 -4.83 28.66
C TRP A 677 28.74 -5.49 29.90
N ALA A 678 28.48 -6.80 29.85
CA ALA A 678 27.86 -7.56 30.93
C ALA A 678 28.72 -7.52 32.21
N THR A 679 30.02 -7.83 32.12
CA THR A 679 30.93 -7.84 33.28
C THR A 679 31.13 -6.46 33.92
N SER A 680 30.93 -5.38 33.17
CA SER A 680 31.00 -4.01 33.68
C SER A 680 29.72 -3.51 34.35
N GLY A 681 28.65 -4.31 34.35
CA GLY A 681 27.31 -3.87 34.81
C GLY A 681 26.67 -2.86 33.87
N GLY A 682 26.95 -2.96 32.56
CA GLY A 682 26.37 -2.12 31.52
C GLY A 682 27.03 -0.75 31.31
N VAL A 683 28.14 -0.47 32.00
CA VAL A 683 28.85 0.83 31.90
C VAL A 683 29.75 0.90 30.67
N SER A 684 30.45 -0.18 30.36
CA SER A 684 31.33 -0.29 29.18
C SER A 684 30.53 -0.81 27.99
N LYS A 685 30.87 -0.37 26.78
CA LYS A 685 30.24 -0.84 25.53
C LYS A 685 28.69 -0.78 25.54
N PRO A 686 28.06 0.37 25.88
CA PRO A 686 26.60 0.46 25.99
C PRO A 686 25.85 0.22 24.67
N THR A 687 26.55 0.20 23.53
CA THR A 687 26.04 -0.07 22.19
C THR A 687 26.55 -1.40 21.62
N TRP A 688 26.91 -2.37 22.48
CA TRP A 688 27.46 -3.67 22.07
C TRP A 688 26.60 -4.38 21.02
N TYR A 689 25.28 -4.22 21.10
CA TYR A 689 24.27 -4.83 20.22
C TYR A 689 24.26 -4.26 18.79
N GLN A 690 25.00 -3.20 18.50
CA GLN A 690 25.10 -2.62 17.16
C GLN A 690 26.20 -3.25 16.30
N ASN A 691 27.06 -4.09 16.88
CA ASN A 691 28.22 -4.66 16.20
C ASN A 691 28.20 -6.20 16.18
N PRO A 692 27.20 -6.83 15.54
CA PRO A 692 27.15 -8.29 15.43
C PRO A 692 28.24 -8.84 14.50
N ASN A 693 28.59 -10.10 14.73
CA ASN A 693 29.13 -10.97 13.70
C ASN A 693 27.96 -11.58 12.93
N ALA A 694 27.69 -11.06 11.73
CA ALA A 694 26.52 -11.44 10.93
C ALA A 694 26.40 -12.96 10.66
N ASN A 695 27.53 -13.69 10.56
CA ASN A 695 27.52 -15.15 10.33
C ASN A 695 27.14 -15.99 11.57
N LYS A 696 26.83 -15.32 12.68
CA LYS A 696 26.55 -15.91 13.99
C LYS A 696 25.19 -15.46 14.55
N THR A 697 24.52 -14.55 13.84
CA THR A 697 23.17 -14.11 14.13
C THR A 697 22.21 -14.77 13.17
N TRP A 698 20.97 -14.98 13.61
CA TRP A 698 19.92 -15.41 12.71
C TRP A 698 19.44 -14.25 11.83
N SER A 699 19.20 -14.51 10.54
CA SER A 699 18.64 -13.56 9.57
C SER A 699 17.84 -14.29 8.51
N THR A 700 16.80 -13.65 7.99
CA THR A 700 16.00 -14.13 6.84
C THR A 700 16.58 -13.70 5.49
N GLU A 701 17.87 -13.36 5.40
CA GLU A 701 18.50 -12.91 4.14
C GLU A 701 18.70 -14.03 3.09
N ASP A 702 17.90 -15.11 3.16
CA ASP A 702 17.67 -16.10 2.10
C ASP A 702 16.18 -16.09 1.70
#